data_AF-A0A8H5TDK0-F1
#
_entry.id   AF-A0A8H5TDK0-F1
#
_cell.length_a   1.000
_cell.length_b   1.000
_cell.length_c   1.000
_cell.angle_alpha   90.00
_cell.angle_beta   90.00
_cell.angle_gamma   90.00
#
_symmetry.space_group_name_H-M   'P 1'
#
loop_
_entity.id
_entity.type
_entity.pdbx_description
1 polymer ?
#
loop_
_entity_poly.entity_id
_entity_poly.type
_entity_poly.pdbx_seq_one_letter_code
_entity_poly.pdbx_strand_id
1 'polypeptide(L)'
;MAIRAEHHLAIPHLDSSVEVPPGLRIAYAQHILDKHLRNLRAILEDDVSHSDPLPPKRLGSPLSDGSEDPFSQVAEYKGRIAIVGAGATGLYLAMMLKYLKISNVDIYEASDRIGGRCYTYNFPDDQECPHNYYDIGAMRIPQIPAMKSTLNLIKELDLPRAKYVLDAGCEPQMHYYSNSTSEAPSGKPYEKRIKDIINGLGKNWNQEFATLVAGDSDNYSTRAWLMHKDPKLTYEQTEEAESAETSTGLFDQAFLESLCDYSDFQAAKGKDWWRLEGGMSIVTDKMNQCIEDPKWIPHNPVSLKVKTKATVVSMGENKKDDKIEVTVSEGTTMRTETYDMVFNTTAMGPLQRMDIQGLVSGFGPPAIQKKILTGIRALSYDRACKVAIKFKTRWWKGMYQSSKDHVTIGGVSSTDLCVSNVVYPSWDDGDKPAVLMVSYSWAQDATRMGSLIPDYSKQDPSIDDTVVAQSFQDLVKLWSKSDPAITVEFLKKQYVTHHAYAWSHDPYTGGAFALFGPGQFKYVYPEFQHILCGGKFAICGEALSPHHAWISGALDSGYLTLVRWLVHLGDHHRVEALKKSWFGGGKDEHAAEFDEVLMYWPDPNLAQCQEWAGTSSPDGNQEFSLRFFQVAAACPYINDARGMILIRSETNQHELEIERSTTAKSTNMKSTSLLNSLVLIAASLSEITLVNASIPRGLNLFKRKDVWKPEVGTPWQIILSEVVTLPKGGAGNLSPDVPVWDLDLFENKKSTISAMQKSGKHVICYFSAGSWENWRKDKDSFPEKDLGNTLSGWPDERWVNISSVAVRAIMAKRIKQAADKGCDAIDPDNMDGYNNDNGLGLTEEDTISYVKFLSAEAAKYNMVMGMKNAGEVTDQVLPYVAFCINESCIQYSECDLYAPYIEAGKPVFNIEYPKGAPKVKASDKKKICSTTGAAKGTDGFSKVIKKMNLDKWVLYC
;
A
#
# COMPACT_ATOMS: atom_id res chain seq x y z
N MET A 1 -21.23 -28.55 -41.40
CA MET A 1 -20.95 -29.56 -42.47
C MET A 1 -20.48 -30.82 -41.75
N ALA A 2 -21.33 -31.81 -41.48
CA ALA A 2 -22.05 -32.72 -42.36
C ALA A 2 -21.28 -34.04 -42.59
N ILE A 3 -21.84 -35.11 -41.98
CA ILE A 3 -21.96 -36.48 -42.51
C ILE A 3 -20.69 -37.39 -42.50
N ARG A 4 -20.79 -38.45 -41.67
CA ARG A 4 -20.59 -39.90 -41.95
C ARG A 4 -19.81 -40.26 -43.21
N ALA A 5 -19.05 -41.35 -43.32
CA ALA A 5 -18.62 -42.48 -42.50
C ALA A 5 -17.73 -43.29 -43.47
N GLU A 6 -16.85 -44.16 -42.97
CA GLU A 6 -16.92 -45.58 -43.34
C GLU A 6 -15.81 -46.44 -42.70
N HIS A 7 -16.31 -47.57 -42.17
CA HIS A 7 -15.67 -48.85 -41.87
C HIS A 7 -14.87 -49.06 -40.56
N HIS A 8 -15.61 -49.68 -39.64
CA HIS A 8 -15.29 -50.29 -38.35
C HIS A 8 -14.17 -51.34 -38.37
N LEU A 9 -13.42 -51.38 -37.26
CA LEU A 9 -13.15 -52.61 -36.50
C LEU A 9 -13.25 -52.29 -34.99
N ALA A 10 -13.88 -53.21 -34.25
CA ALA A 10 -14.26 -53.06 -32.85
C ALA A 10 -13.04 -52.91 -31.92
N ILE A 11 -13.07 -51.92 -31.03
CA ILE A 11 -12.18 -51.81 -29.88
C ILE A 11 -13.04 -52.08 -28.63
N PRO A 12 -12.55 -52.86 -27.64
CA PRO A 12 -13.34 -53.32 -26.50
C PRO A 12 -13.87 -52.13 -25.69
N HIS A 13 -14.98 -52.33 -24.99
CA HIS A 13 -15.45 -51.43 -23.94
C HIS A 13 -14.29 -51.11 -22.98
N LEU A 14 -13.73 -49.91 -23.11
CA LEU A 14 -12.85 -49.32 -22.12
C LEU A 14 -13.73 -48.66 -21.07
N ASP A 15 -13.59 -49.19 -19.87
CA ASP A 15 -14.14 -48.74 -18.61
C ASP A 15 -14.07 -47.20 -18.49
N SER A 16 -15.19 -46.56 -18.16
CA SER A 16 -15.31 -45.11 -17.98
C SER A 16 -14.69 -44.60 -16.67
N SER A 17 -13.83 -45.39 -16.03
CA SER A 17 -13.19 -45.08 -14.74
C SER A 17 -11.69 -44.74 -14.81
N VAL A 18 -11.09 -44.61 -16.00
CA VAL A 18 -9.68 -44.20 -16.11
C VAL A 18 -9.56 -42.68 -16.26
N GLU A 19 -9.31 -41.98 -15.15
CA GLU A 19 -8.79 -40.61 -15.19
C GLU A 19 -7.40 -40.60 -15.83
N VAL A 20 -7.26 -39.92 -16.96
CA VAL A 20 -5.95 -39.64 -17.56
C VAL A 20 -5.25 -38.58 -16.71
N PRO A 21 -4.06 -38.85 -16.14
CA PRO A 21 -3.35 -37.89 -15.30
C PRO A 21 -3.12 -36.56 -16.03
N PRO A 22 -3.25 -35.39 -15.38
CA PRO A 22 -3.06 -34.08 -16.00
C PRO A 22 -1.72 -33.95 -16.75
N GLY A 23 -0.66 -34.58 -16.22
CA GLY A 23 0.66 -34.62 -16.84
C GLY A 23 0.72 -35.38 -18.17
N LEU A 24 -0.15 -36.37 -18.39
CA LEU A 24 -0.16 -37.14 -19.64
C LEU A 24 -0.77 -36.34 -20.80
N ARG A 25 -1.75 -35.47 -20.52
CA ARG A 25 -2.30 -34.54 -21.52
C ARG A 25 -1.30 -33.47 -21.92
N ILE A 26 -0.54 -32.95 -20.95
CA ILE A 26 0.54 -31.98 -21.19
C ILE A 26 1.69 -32.64 -21.96
N ALA A 27 2.12 -33.84 -21.57
CA ALA A 27 3.15 -34.59 -22.27
C ALA A 27 2.72 -34.95 -23.71
N TYR A 28 1.45 -35.30 -23.91
CA TYR A 28 0.90 -35.57 -25.24
C TYR A 28 0.78 -34.29 -26.09
N ALA A 29 0.37 -33.17 -25.51
CA ALA A 29 0.34 -31.88 -26.20
C ALA A 29 1.75 -31.41 -26.57
N GLN A 30 2.74 -31.57 -25.68
CA GLN A 30 4.15 -31.31 -25.95
C GLN A 30 4.68 -32.22 -27.05
N HIS A 31 4.34 -33.51 -27.03
CA HIS A 31 4.72 -34.45 -28.07
C HIS A 31 4.14 -34.08 -29.45
N ILE A 32 2.87 -33.66 -29.51
CA ILE A 32 2.24 -33.19 -30.75
C ILE A 32 2.89 -31.88 -31.22
N LEU A 33 3.18 -30.95 -30.32
CA LEU A 33 3.84 -29.69 -30.64
C LEU A 33 5.26 -29.93 -31.17
N ASP A 34 6.04 -30.78 -30.53
CA ASP A 34 7.39 -31.15 -30.98
C ASP A 34 7.36 -31.82 -32.35
N LYS A 35 6.37 -32.69 -32.60
CA LYS A 35 6.17 -33.33 -33.90
C LYS A 35 5.79 -32.30 -34.97
N HIS A 36 4.94 -31.33 -34.64
CA HIS A 36 4.55 -30.25 -35.54
C HIS A 36 5.72 -29.32 -35.88
N LEU A 37 6.52 -28.93 -34.87
CA LEU A 37 7.70 -28.09 -35.05
C LEU A 37 8.80 -28.78 -35.86
N ARG A 38 8.97 -30.10 -35.70
CA ARG A 38 9.88 -30.90 -36.54
C ARG A 38 9.40 -30.99 -38.00
N ASN A 39 8.10 -31.19 -38.22
CA ASN A 39 7.52 -31.17 -39.57
C ASN A 39 7.65 -29.78 -40.23
N LEU A 40 7.44 -28.70 -39.48
CA LEU A 40 7.63 -27.34 -39.98
C LEU A 40 9.10 -27.07 -40.36
N ARG A 41 10.06 -27.54 -39.57
CA ARG A 41 11.50 -27.45 -39.93
C ARG A 41 11.84 -28.26 -41.18
N ALA A 42 11.26 -29.46 -41.34
CA ALA A 42 11.44 -30.27 -42.55
C ALA A 42 10.85 -29.61 -43.80
N ILE A 43 9.79 -28.80 -43.66
CA ILE A 43 9.17 -28.03 -44.75
C ILE A 43 9.99 -26.78 -45.11
N LEU A 44 10.82 -26.28 -44.20
CA LEU A 44 11.59 -25.04 -44.36
C LEU A 44 13.01 -25.25 -44.95
N GLU A 45 13.33 -26.45 -45.43
CA GLU A 45 14.63 -26.80 -46.07
C GLU A 45 15.89 -26.48 -45.25
N ASP A 46 15.79 -26.43 -43.91
CA ASP A 46 16.97 -26.51 -43.05
C ASP A 46 17.44 -27.98 -43.03
N ASP A 47 18.64 -28.25 -43.52
CA ASP A 47 19.28 -29.57 -43.66
C ASP A 47 19.58 -30.21 -42.28
N VAL A 48 18.53 -30.63 -41.57
CA VAL A 48 18.59 -31.11 -40.18
C VAL A 48 17.87 -32.45 -40.07
N SER A 49 18.57 -33.46 -39.54
CA SER A 49 18.04 -34.81 -39.38
C SER A 49 16.86 -34.84 -38.40
N HIS A 50 15.85 -35.68 -38.66
CA HIS A 50 14.68 -35.87 -37.77
C HIS A 50 15.05 -36.32 -36.33
N SER A 51 16.30 -36.74 -36.12
CA SER A 51 16.87 -37.18 -34.85
C SER A 51 17.60 -36.08 -34.06
N ASP A 52 17.82 -34.90 -34.63
CA ASP A 52 18.66 -33.89 -33.97
C ASP A 52 17.90 -33.16 -32.84
N PRO A 53 18.52 -32.96 -31.66
CA PRO A 53 17.89 -32.27 -30.55
C PRO A 53 17.63 -30.80 -30.91
N LEU A 54 16.49 -30.27 -30.46
CA LEU A 54 16.21 -28.83 -30.55
C LEU A 54 17.35 -28.06 -29.87
N PRO A 55 17.86 -26.97 -30.48
CA PRO A 55 18.99 -26.24 -29.91
C PRO A 55 18.66 -25.77 -28.48
N PRO A 56 19.62 -25.86 -27.54
CA PRO A 56 19.42 -25.38 -26.18
C PRO A 56 19.04 -23.90 -26.20
N LYS A 57 18.00 -23.57 -25.44
CA LYS A 57 17.43 -22.24 -25.32
C LYS A 57 18.54 -21.23 -24.96
N ARG A 58 18.96 -20.40 -25.91
CA ARG A 58 19.84 -19.25 -25.62
C ARG A 58 19.08 -18.30 -24.69
N LEU A 59 19.74 -17.91 -23.60
CA LEU A 59 19.21 -16.95 -22.61
C LEU A 59 18.76 -15.67 -23.31
N GLY A 60 17.50 -15.31 -23.10
CA GLY A 60 16.90 -14.10 -23.64
C GLY A 60 17.35 -12.87 -22.84
N SER A 61 17.74 -11.82 -23.58
CA SER A 61 17.55 -10.42 -23.20
C SER A 61 16.11 -10.20 -22.68
N PRO A 62 15.82 -9.17 -21.86
CA PRO A 62 14.45 -8.79 -21.48
C PRO A 62 13.51 -8.48 -22.68
N LEU A 63 14.05 -8.50 -23.90
CA LEU A 63 13.31 -8.47 -25.16
C LEU A 63 13.81 -9.63 -26.02
N SER A 64 13.02 -10.71 -26.13
CA SER A 64 13.34 -11.82 -27.04
C SER A 64 12.14 -12.38 -27.80
N ASP A 65 11.10 -11.58 -28.02
CA ASP A 65 10.31 -11.69 -29.25
C ASP A 65 10.49 -10.37 -30.01
N GLY A 66 10.47 -10.38 -31.34
CA GLY A 66 10.62 -9.18 -32.16
C GLY A 66 9.44 -8.21 -32.06
N SER A 67 8.83 -8.06 -30.88
CA SER A 67 7.90 -6.97 -30.59
C SER A 67 8.67 -5.65 -30.48
N GLU A 68 8.04 -4.57 -30.94
CA GLU A 68 8.57 -3.21 -30.79
C GLU A 68 8.99 -2.97 -29.32
N ASP A 69 10.14 -2.31 -29.09
CA ASP A 69 10.58 -1.90 -27.75
C ASP A 69 9.37 -1.27 -27.03
N PRO A 70 8.88 -1.82 -25.91
CA PRO A 70 7.70 -1.31 -25.21
C PRO A 70 7.90 0.12 -24.71
N PHE A 71 9.16 0.58 -24.70
CA PHE A 71 9.56 1.93 -24.37
C PHE A 71 9.90 2.79 -25.60
N SER A 72 9.61 2.34 -26.82
CA SER A 72 9.79 3.14 -28.05
C SER A 72 8.85 4.35 -28.10
N GLN A 73 7.68 4.25 -27.45
CA GLN A 73 6.69 5.33 -27.34
C GLN A 73 6.72 6.05 -25.98
N VAL A 74 7.57 5.62 -25.05
CA VAL A 74 7.66 6.21 -23.70
C VAL A 74 8.66 7.35 -23.70
N ALA A 75 8.18 8.57 -23.48
CA ALA A 75 9.05 9.75 -23.40
C ALA A 75 10.10 9.60 -22.28
N GLU A 76 11.30 10.13 -22.52
CA GLU A 76 12.37 10.19 -21.52
C GLU A 76 11.91 10.96 -20.27
N TYR A 77 12.11 10.37 -19.08
CA TYR A 77 11.86 11.05 -17.83
C TYR A 77 12.99 12.04 -17.53
N LYS A 78 12.67 13.34 -17.47
CA LYS A 78 13.68 14.40 -17.29
C LYS A 78 13.96 14.78 -15.84
N GLY A 79 13.13 14.31 -14.90
CA GLY A 79 13.31 14.61 -13.48
C GLY A 79 14.56 13.95 -12.90
N ARG A 80 15.10 14.53 -11.84
CA ARG A 80 16.25 14.04 -11.10
C ARG A 80 15.79 13.31 -9.85
N ILE A 81 16.35 12.13 -9.61
CA ILE A 81 15.98 11.27 -8.48
C ILE A 81 17.17 11.10 -7.54
N ALA A 82 16.91 11.17 -6.23
CA ALA A 82 17.85 10.71 -5.23
C ALA A 82 17.37 9.40 -4.60
N ILE A 83 18.29 8.45 -4.44
CA ILE A 83 18.12 7.27 -3.60
C ILE A 83 19.07 7.42 -2.42
N VAL A 84 18.52 7.43 -1.20
CA VAL A 84 19.28 7.52 0.05
C VAL A 84 19.41 6.13 0.64
N GLY A 85 20.63 5.58 0.64
CA GLY A 85 20.99 4.21 1.02
C GLY A 85 21.19 3.29 -0.19
N ALA A 86 22.28 2.52 -0.19
CA ALA A 86 22.62 1.52 -1.21
C ALA A 86 22.53 0.08 -0.67
N GLY A 87 21.52 -0.17 0.17
CA GLY A 87 21.11 -1.53 0.56
C GLY A 87 20.30 -2.22 -0.54
N ALA A 88 19.77 -3.42 -0.26
CA ALA A 88 18.97 -4.19 -1.21
C ALA A 88 17.82 -3.36 -1.84
N THR A 89 17.03 -2.62 -1.05
CA THR A 89 15.94 -1.77 -1.59
C THR A 89 16.46 -0.68 -2.52
N GLY A 90 17.50 0.06 -2.14
CA GLY A 90 18.04 1.17 -2.93
C GLY A 90 18.63 0.71 -4.26
N LEU A 91 19.37 -0.40 -4.25
CA LEU A 91 19.90 -1.00 -5.48
C LEU A 91 18.78 -1.56 -6.36
N TYR A 92 17.72 -2.14 -5.77
CA TYR A 92 16.59 -2.67 -6.53
C TYR A 92 15.79 -1.53 -7.20
N LEU A 93 15.58 -0.42 -6.50
CA LEU A 93 15.02 0.80 -7.09
C LEU A 93 15.87 1.30 -8.26
N ALA A 94 17.19 1.39 -8.10
CA ALA A 94 18.09 1.81 -9.18
C ALA A 94 18.02 0.87 -10.41
N MET A 95 17.93 -0.44 -10.18
CA MET A 95 17.72 -1.45 -11.23
C MET A 95 16.42 -1.21 -11.99
N MET A 96 15.31 -1.02 -11.28
CA MET A 96 14.00 -0.78 -11.89
C MET A 96 13.96 0.58 -12.63
N LEU A 97 14.50 1.65 -12.06
CA LEU A 97 14.59 2.96 -12.71
C LEU A 97 15.39 2.88 -14.01
N LYS A 98 16.54 2.21 -14.00
CA LYS A 98 17.34 1.96 -15.20
C LYS A 98 16.56 1.16 -16.24
N TYR A 99 15.89 0.09 -15.84
CA TYR A 99 15.01 -0.69 -16.73
C TYR A 99 13.91 0.18 -17.38
N LEU A 100 13.36 1.15 -16.64
CA LEU A 100 12.28 2.04 -17.08
C LEU A 100 12.74 3.28 -17.87
N LYS A 101 13.98 3.33 -18.38
CA LYS A 101 14.56 4.52 -19.04
C LYS A 101 14.53 5.78 -18.16
N ILE A 102 14.78 5.63 -16.85
CA ILE A 102 14.96 6.74 -15.91
C ILE A 102 16.41 6.77 -15.46
N SER A 103 17.15 7.77 -15.93
CA SER A 103 18.63 7.74 -15.91
C SER A 103 19.28 8.82 -15.06
N ASN A 104 18.57 9.88 -14.70
CA ASN A 104 19.10 10.96 -13.88
C ASN A 104 18.92 10.63 -12.38
N VAL A 105 19.70 9.67 -11.90
CA VAL A 105 19.59 9.09 -10.56
C VAL A 105 20.91 9.23 -9.81
N ASP A 106 20.88 9.86 -8.64
CA ASP A 106 21.98 9.84 -7.68
C ASP A 106 21.68 8.83 -6.56
N ILE A 107 22.67 8.02 -6.20
CA ILE A 107 22.55 7.02 -5.13
C ILE A 107 23.60 7.36 -4.07
N TYR A 108 23.14 7.66 -2.85
CA TYR A 108 23.98 8.09 -1.73
C TYR A 108 24.08 6.98 -0.69
N GLU A 109 25.30 6.55 -0.38
CA GLU A 109 25.60 5.59 0.68
C GLU A 109 26.49 6.24 1.73
N ALA A 110 26.04 6.23 2.99
CA ALA A 110 26.74 6.88 4.09
C ALA A 110 27.98 6.08 4.51
N SER A 111 27.90 4.75 4.41
CA SER A 111 29.02 3.83 4.65
C SER A 111 30.03 3.87 3.50
N ASP A 112 31.20 3.29 3.73
CA ASP A 112 32.16 2.98 2.67
C ASP A 112 31.83 1.67 1.93
N ARG A 113 30.85 0.91 2.44
CA ARG A 113 30.40 -0.37 1.89
C ARG A 113 28.98 -0.29 1.32
N ILE A 114 28.79 -0.87 0.14
CA ILE A 114 27.48 -1.08 -0.49
C ILE A 114 26.83 -2.36 0.07
N GLY A 115 25.50 -2.37 0.15
CA GLY A 115 24.72 -3.59 0.43
C GLY A 115 23.97 -3.60 1.75
N GLY A 116 24.32 -2.72 2.69
CA GLY A 116 23.60 -2.57 3.96
C GLY A 116 23.50 -3.91 4.70
N ARG A 117 22.28 -4.40 4.93
CA ARG A 117 22.03 -5.65 5.68
C ARG A 117 22.22 -6.95 4.88
N CYS A 118 22.58 -6.87 3.60
CA CYS A 118 23.26 -7.97 2.91
C CYS A 118 24.76 -7.79 3.17
N TYR A 119 25.30 -8.58 4.11
CA TYR A 119 26.68 -8.41 4.54
C TYR A 119 27.30 -9.75 4.93
N THR A 120 28.25 -10.18 4.12
CA THR A 120 29.16 -11.30 4.36
C THR A 120 30.49 -10.78 4.89
N TYR A 121 30.96 -11.36 5.99
CA TYR A 121 32.32 -11.17 6.47
C TYR A 121 33.19 -12.33 6.01
N ASN A 122 34.25 -12.00 5.27
CA ASN A 122 35.31 -12.93 4.91
C ASN A 122 36.43 -12.79 5.94
N PHE A 123 36.84 -13.90 6.54
CA PHE A 123 38.05 -13.92 7.35
C PHE A 123 39.28 -13.68 6.46
N PRO A 124 40.43 -13.25 7.03
CA PRO A 124 41.67 -13.11 6.27
C PRO A 124 41.97 -14.36 5.43
N ASP A 125 42.40 -14.14 4.19
CA ASP A 125 42.57 -15.17 3.16
C ASP A 125 43.29 -16.42 3.70
N ASP A 126 42.65 -17.56 3.50
CA ASP A 126 43.18 -18.86 3.90
C ASP A 126 42.82 -19.91 2.85
N GLN A 127 43.83 -20.36 2.11
CA GLN A 127 43.66 -21.38 1.06
C GLN A 127 43.26 -22.76 1.62
N GLU A 128 43.47 -22.99 2.92
CA GLU A 128 43.09 -24.22 3.59
C GLU A 128 41.62 -24.21 4.02
N CYS A 129 40.92 -23.06 4.02
CA CYS A 129 39.51 -22.94 4.39
C CYS A 129 38.67 -22.50 3.17
N PRO A 130 38.02 -23.42 2.44
CA PRO A 130 37.29 -23.09 1.22
C PRO A 130 36.15 -22.10 1.46
N HIS A 131 35.35 -22.32 2.50
CA HIS A 131 34.28 -21.40 2.91
C HIS A 131 34.71 -20.59 4.16
N ASN A 132 35.66 -19.68 3.96
CA ASN A 132 36.26 -18.84 4.99
C ASN A 132 35.43 -17.59 5.33
N TYR A 133 34.11 -17.74 5.50
CA TYR A 133 33.19 -16.62 5.69
C TYR A 133 31.97 -16.97 6.54
N TYR A 134 31.26 -15.93 6.98
CA TYR A 134 29.88 -16.07 7.45
C TYR A 134 29.06 -14.82 7.10
N ASP A 135 27.74 -14.97 7.05
CA ASP A 135 26.83 -13.85 6.82
C ASP A 135 26.45 -13.17 8.15
N ILE A 136 26.86 -11.91 8.29
CA ILE A 136 26.45 -11.01 9.38
C ILE A 136 24.95 -10.69 9.27
N GLY A 137 24.48 -10.47 8.04
CA GLY A 137 23.11 -10.09 7.74
C GLY A 137 22.22 -11.26 7.33
N ALA A 138 21.49 -11.09 6.23
CA ALA A 138 20.70 -12.15 5.61
C ALA A 138 21.60 -13.35 5.21
N MET A 139 21.10 -14.58 5.39
CA MET A 139 21.94 -15.79 5.21
C MET A 139 21.19 -17.03 4.66
N ARG A 140 19.86 -17.02 4.71
CA ARG A 140 19.01 -18.18 4.37
C ARG A 140 17.71 -17.74 3.74
N ILE A 141 17.21 -18.51 2.78
CA ILE A 141 16.06 -18.13 1.94
C ILE A 141 15.16 -19.36 1.74
N PRO A 142 13.96 -19.41 2.34
CA PRO A 142 13.04 -20.52 2.15
C PRO A 142 12.36 -20.49 0.77
N GLN A 143 12.07 -21.67 0.20
CA GLN A 143 11.32 -21.83 -1.05
C GLN A 143 9.81 -21.71 -0.80
N ILE A 144 9.34 -20.49 -0.51
CA ILE A 144 7.93 -20.17 -0.22
C ILE A 144 7.43 -18.98 -1.06
N PRO A 145 6.10 -18.82 -1.22
CA PRO A 145 5.53 -17.69 -1.97
C PRO A 145 6.02 -16.32 -1.48
N ALA A 146 6.03 -16.08 -0.16
CA ALA A 146 6.52 -14.82 0.43
C ALA A 146 7.96 -14.47 0.03
N MET A 147 8.77 -15.46 -0.35
CA MET A 147 10.16 -15.27 -0.78
C MET A 147 10.33 -15.15 -2.31
N LYS A 148 9.24 -15.12 -3.08
CA LYS A 148 9.26 -15.17 -4.56
C LYS A 148 10.10 -14.05 -5.18
N SER A 149 10.05 -12.83 -4.64
CA SER A 149 10.83 -11.70 -5.17
C SER A 149 12.34 -11.92 -5.03
N THR A 150 12.80 -12.40 -3.88
CA THR A 150 14.20 -12.77 -3.67
C THR A 150 14.61 -13.95 -4.56
N LEU A 151 13.77 -14.98 -4.66
CA LEU A 151 14.03 -16.17 -5.49
C LEU A 151 14.10 -15.83 -6.99
N ASN A 152 13.24 -14.93 -7.45
CA ASN A 152 13.28 -14.39 -8.80
C ASN A 152 14.57 -13.59 -9.03
N LEU A 153 14.94 -12.69 -8.11
CA LEU A 153 16.20 -11.94 -8.20
C LEU A 153 17.41 -12.88 -8.31
N ILE A 154 17.47 -13.93 -7.48
CA ILE A 154 18.52 -14.96 -7.53
C ILE A 154 18.58 -15.62 -8.90
N LYS A 155 17.41 -16.01 -9.44
CA LYS A 155 17.32 -16.66 -10.74
C LYS A 155 17.72 -15.74 -11.89
N GLU A 156 17.20 -14.52 -11.92
CA GLU A 156 17.41 -13.56 -13.01
C GLU A 156 18.83 -12.98 -13.02
N LEU A 157 19.49 -12.92 -11.86
CA LEU A 157 20.89 -12.50 -11.75
C LEU A 157 21.90 -13.67 -11.78
N ASP A 158 21.41 -14.90 -11.97
CA ASP A 158 22.20 -16.13 -12.00
C ASP A 158 23.11 -16.27 -10.77
N LEU A 159 22.56 -16.02 -9.58
CA LEU A 159 23.31 -16.09 -8.33
C LEU A 159 23.55 -17.56 -7.92
N PRO A 160 24.75 -17.91 -7.44
CA PRO A 160 25.15 -19.27 -7.15
C PRO A 160 24.44 -19.80 -5.90
N ARG A 161 23.22 -20.32 -6.05
CA ARG A 161 22.45 -20.90 -4.94
C ARG A 161 22.92 -22.31 -4.57
N ALA A 162 22.96 -22.61 -3.29
CA ALA A 162 23.20 -23.93 -2.72
C ALA A 162 22.17 -24.25 -1.62
N LYS A 163 22.00 -25.52 -1.25
CA LYS A 163 21.07 -25.88 -0.19
C LYS A 163 21.53 -25.35 1.17
N TYR A 164 20.58 -24.81 1.93
CA TYR A 164 20.72 -24.53 3.35
C TYR A 164 19.98 -25.61 4.13
N VAL A 165 20.62 -26.19 5.14
CA VAL A 165 20.04 -27.25 5.97
C VAL A 165 19.69 -26.65 7.32
N LEU A 166 18.41 -26.30 7.48
CA LEU A 166 17.88 -25.71 8.72
C LEU A 166 17.73 -26.75 9.83
N ASP A 167 17.15 -27.90 9.50
CA ASP A 167 16.94 -29.02 10.40
C ASP A 167 17.75 -30.22 9.88
N ALA A 168 18.75 -30.63 10.66
CA ALA A 168 19.58 -31.80 10.33
C ALA A 168 18.92 -33.12 10.78
N GLY A 169 17.89 -33.07 11.64
CA GLY A 169 17.21 -34.24 12.19
C GLY A 169 18.08 -35.16 13.06
N CYS A 170 19.30 -34.72 13.41
CA CYS A 170 20.28 -35.48 14.19
C CYS A 170 21.26 -34.53 14.88
N GLU A 171 22.11 -35.08 15.78
CA GLU A 171 23.23 -34.30 16.31
C GLU A 171 24.10 -33.78 15.15
N PRO A 172 24.60 -32.53 15.20
CA PRO A 172 24.84 -31.70 16.38
C PRO A 172 23.68 -30.77 16.79
N GLN A 173 22.50 -30.90 16.18
CA GLN A 173 21.30 -30.17 16.62
C GLN A 173 20.88 -30.64 18.02
N MET A 174 21.05 -29.77 19.00
CA MET A 174 20.94 -30.07 20.44
C MET A 174 20.14 -28.98 21.15
N HIS A 175 19.64 -29.31 22.33
CA HIS A 175 18.95 -28.39 23.21
C HIS A 175 19.59 -28.37 24.60
N TYR A 176 19.57 -27.19 25.24
CA TYR A 176 19.93 -27.03 26.65
C TYR A 176 19.03 -25.97 27.26
N TYR A 177 18.12 -26.38 28.14
CA TYR A 177 17.16 -25.51 28.81
C TYR A 177 17.03 -25.91 30.28
N SER A 178 16.93 -24.93 31.18
CA SER A 178 16.75 -25.14 32.62
C SER A 178 17.76 -26.14 33.21
N ASN A 179 19.03 -26.02 32.79
CA ASN A 179 20.13 -26.89 33.19
C ASN A 179 19.94 -28.37 32.78
N SER A 180 19.21 -28.62 31.69
CA SER A 180 18.91 -29.95 31.16
C SER A 180 19.10 -30.02 29.65
N THR A 181 19.66 -31.14 29.18
CA THR A 181 19.80 -31.46 27.75
C THR A 181 18.64 -32.31 27.19
N SER A 182 17.73 -32.79 28.06
CA SER A 182 16.73 -33.80 27.68
C SER A 182 15.35 -33.24 27.38
N GLU A 183 15.07 -32.01 27.81
CA GLU A 183 13.77 -31.38 27.68
C GLU A 183 13.96 -30.00 27.04
N ALA A 184 13.24 -29.75 25.96
CA ALA A 184 13.11 -28.44 25.35
C ALA A 184 11.70 -27.90 25.65
N PRO A 185 11.54 -26.58 25.83
CA PRO A 185 10.23 -25.98 26.05
C PRO A 185 9.28 -26.31 24.88
N SER A 186 8.00 -26.46 25.18
CA SER A 186 7.00 -26.87 24.18
C SER A 186 6.11 -25.70 23.78
N GLY A 187 6.22 -25.24 22.54
CA GLY A 187 5.37 -24.18 22.00
C GLY A 187 3.96 -24.60 21.58
N LYS A 188 3.63 -25.90 21.62
CA LYS A 188 2.29 -26.45 21.25
C LYS A 188 1.08 -25.70 21.83
N PRO A 189 1.07 -25.22 23.10
CA PRO A 189 -0.05 -24.45 23.62
C PRO A 189 -0.28 -23.13 22.86
N TYR A 190 0.79 -22.47 22.43
CA TYR A 190 0.74 -21.29 21.57
C TYR A 190 0.27 -21.66 20.17
N GLU A 191 0.92 -22.63 19.52
CA GLU A 191 0.58 -23.10 18.17
C GLU A 191 -0.93 -23.42 18.05
N LYS A 192 -1.49 -24.12 19.05
CA LYS A 192 -2.89 -24.51 19.09
C LYS A 192 -3.85 -23.31 19.07
N ARG A 193 -3.46 -22.19 19.67
CA ARG A 193 -4.31 -20.99 19.79
C ARG A 193 -4.28 -20.12 18.54
N ILE A 194 -3.14 -20.09 17.84
CA ILE A 194 -3.00 -19.31 16.60
C ILE A 194 -3.31 -20.12 15.34
N LYS A 195 -3.47 -21.45 15.45
CA LYS A 195 -3.64 -22.37 14.32
C LYS A 195 -4.67 -21.90 13.30
N ASP A 196 -5.84 -21.47 13.73
CA ASP A 196 -6.90 -21.06 12.80
C ASP A 196 -6.57 -19.73 12.10
N ILE A 197 -5.90 -18.81 12.79
CA ILE A 197 -5.41 -17.54 12.21
C ILE A 197 -4.34 -17.83 11.15
N ILE A 198 -3.37 -18.69 11.46
CA ILE A 198 -2.31 -19.09 10.52
C ILE A 198 -2.90 -19.83 9.32
N ASN A 199 -3.90 -20.69 9.52
CA ASN A 199 -4.62 -21.33 8.41
C ASN A 199 -5.37 -20.31 7.54
N GLY A 200 -5.90 -19.23 8.12
CA GLY A 200 -6.50 -18.11 7.39
C GLY A 200 -5.48 -17.36 6.55
N LEU A 201 -4.37 -16.95 7.17
CA LEU A 201 -3.24 -16.29 6.51
C LEU A 201 -2.68 -17.13 5.35
N GLY A 202 -2.58 -18.45 5.52
CA GLY A 202 -2.13 -19.35 4.45
C GLY A 202 -3.10 -19.50 3.28
N LYS A 203 -4.38 -19.12 3.43
CA LYS A 203 -5.38 -19.14 2.34
C LYS A 203 -5.44 -17.82 1.59
N ASN A 204 -5.45 -16.69 2.31
CA ASN A 204 -5.46 -15.36 1.72
C ASN A 204 -4.73 -14.39 2.66
N TRP A 205 -3.41 -14.29 2.46
CA TRP A 205 -2.51 -13.49 3.28
C TRP A 205 -2.99 -12.05 3.44
N ASN A 206 -3.18 -11.37 2.31
CA ASN A 206 -3.45 -9.93 2.28
C ASN A 206 -4.76 -9.60 2.98
N GLN A 207 -5.84 -10.33 2.65
CA GLN A 207 -7.15 -10.09 3.24
C GLN A 207 -7.18 -10.38 4.75
N GLU A 208 -6.55 -11.48 5.18
CA GLU A 208 -6.55 -11.85 6.59
C GLU A 208 -5.67 -10.90 7.40
N PHE A 209 -4.48 -10.56 6.89
CA PHE A 209 -3.62 -9.55 7.50
C PHE A 209 -4.35 -8.20 7.62
N ALA A 210 -5.14 -7.80 6.62
CA ALA A 210 -5.93 -6.56 6.63
C ALA A 210 -6.93 -6.55 7.76
N THR A 211 -7.62 -7.69 7.89
CA THR A 211 -8.64 -7.90 8.90
C THR A 211 -8.03 -7.86 10.30
N LEU A 212 -6.85 -8.44 10.48
CA LEU A 212 -6.12 -8.41 11.75
C LEU A 212 -5.64 -7.01 12.12
N VAL A 213 -5.12 -6.24 11.16
CA VAL A 213 -4.68 -4.84 11.35
C VAL A 213 -5.87 -3.93 11.65
N ALA A 214 -6.99 -4.09 10.94
CA ALA A 214 -8.21 -3.29 11.15
C ALA A 214 -8.89 -3.60 12.50
N GLY A 215 -8.85 -4.88 12.91
CA GLY A 215 -9.36 -5.35 14.19
C GLY A 215 -8.48 -4.93 15.38
N ASP A 216 -8.75 -5.51 16.55
CA ASP A 216 -8.04 -5.15 17.78
C ASP A 216 -6.79 -5.99 18.05
N SER A 217 -6.49 -6.98 17.21
CA SER A 217 -5.36 -7.91 17.42
C SER A 217 -4.01 -7.19 17.51
N ASP A 218 -3.80 -6.14 16.70
CA ASP A 218 -2.55 -5.37 16.72
C ASP A 218 -2.37 -4.55 18.00
N ASN A 219 -3.43 -4.24 18.75
CA ASN A 219 -3.34 -3.45 19.98
C ASN A 219 -2.63 -4.20 21.12
N TYR A 220 -2.36 -5.50 20.95
CA TYR A 220 -1.79 -6.37 21.97
C TYR A 220 -0.38 -6.81 21.59
N SER A 221 0.46 -7.02 22.60
CA SER A 221 1.60 -7.90 22.44
C SER A 221 1.15 -9.35 22.34
N THR A 222 2.00 -10.25 21.83
CA THR A 222 1.68 -11.70 21.78
C THR A 222 1.29 -12.24 23.15
N ARG A 223 2.06 -11.91 24.20
CA ARG A 223 1.76 -12.31 25.59
C ARG A 223 0.43 -11.75 26.07
N ALA A 224 0.20 -10.45 25.87
CA ALA A 224 -1.04 -9.81 26.29
C ALA A 224 -2.25 -10.38 25.55
N TRP A 225 -2.11 -10.68 24.26
CA TRP A 225 -3.17 -11.29 23.45
C TRP A 225 -3.51 -12.69 23.96
N LEU A 226 -2.51 -13.53 24.23
CA LEU A 226 -2.71 -14.89 24.75
C LEU A 226 -3.47 -14.87 26.08
N MET A 227 -3.03 -14.03 27.02
CA MET A 227 -3.66 -13.91 28.34
C MET A 227 -5.04 -13.23 28.26
N HIS A 228 -5.26 -12.34 27.29
CA HIS A 228 -6.58 -11.75 27.05
C HIS A 228 -7.57 -12.78 26.49
N LYS A 229 -7.13 -13.61 25.53
CA LYS A 229 -7.97 -14.66 24.93
C LYS A 229 -8.21 -15.85 25.86
N ASP A 230 -7.27 -16.14 26.75
CA ASP A 230 -7.43 -17.13 27.81
C ASP A 230 -6.88 -16.62 29.14
N PRO A 231 -7.73 -15.99 29.97
CA PRO A 231 -7.34 -15.43 31.26
C PRO A 231 -6.80 -16.44 32.28
N LYS A 232 -6.83 -17.74 31.96
CA LYS A 232 -6.24 -18.79 32.82
C LYS A 232 -4.76 -19.01 32.56
N LEU A 233 -4.20 -18.49 31.47
CA LEU A 233 -2.77 -18.61 31.18
C LEU A 233 -1.96 -17.81 32.19
N THR A 234 -0.91 -18.44 32.74
CA THR A 234 0.04 -17.75 33.63
C THR A 234 1.19 -17.14 32.84
N TYR A 235 1.95 -16.26 33.48
CA TYR A 235 3.16 -15.69 32.88
C TYR A 235 4.14 -16.80 32.49
N GLU A 236 4.38 -17.76 33.37
CA GLU A 236 5.30 -18.88 33.16
C GLU A 236 4.91 -19.71 31.93
N GLN A 237 3.63 -19.95 31.70
CA GLN A 237 3.17 -20.67 30.51
C GLN A 237 3.39 -19.88 29.21
N THR A 238 3.24 -18.56 29.27
CA THR A 238 3.53 -17.70 28.11
C THR A 238 5.03 -17.50 27.89
N GLU A 239 5.85 -17.56 28.93
CA GLU A 239 7.31 -17.54 28.85
C GLU A 239 7.83 -18.87 28.29
N GLU A 240 7.32 -20.01 28.74
CA GLU A 240 7.68 -21.31 28.15
C GLU A 240 7.36 -21.35 26.65
N ALA A 241 6.23 -20.78 26.23
CA ALA A 241 5.88 -20.65 24.82
C ALA A 241 6.83 -19.71 24.06
N GLU A 242 7.22 -18.58 24.64
CA GLU A 242 8.22 -17.68 24.06
C GLU A 242 9.56 -18.39 23.88
N SER A 243 10.07 -19.06 24.91
CA SER A 243 11.33 -19.81 24.90
C SER A 243 11.36 -20.98 23.91
N ALA A 244 10.20 -21.51 23.53
CA ALA A 244 10.08 -22.55 22.50
C ALA A 244 10.07 -22.00 21.08
N GLU A 245 9.52 -20.81 20.88
CA GLU A 245 9.19 -20.27 19.55
C GLU A 245 10.15 -19.16 19.09
N THR A 246 10.70 -18.37 20.01
CA THR A 246 11.44 -17.15 19.68
C THR A 246 12.44 -16.73 20.77
N SER A 247 12.99 -15.52 20.66
CA SER A 247 13.99 -14.97 21.60
C SER A 247 13.39 -14.16 22.73
N THR A 248 14.16 -14.00 23.81
CA THR A 248 13.74 -13.37 25.06
C THR A 248 13.17 -11.96 24.85
N GLY A 249 11.90 -11.76 25.20
CA GLY A 249 11.20 -10.48 25.18
C GLY A 249 10.43 -10.19 23.87
N LEU A 250 10.45 -11.09 22.89
CA LEU A 250 9.72 -10.90 21.64
C LEU A 250 8.21 -11.16 21.76
N PHE A 251 7.76 -11.91 22.76
CA PHE A 251 6.32 -12.02 23.04
C PHE A 251 5.72 -10.73 23.63
N ASP A 252 6.55 -9.76 24.01
CA ASP A 252 6.10 -8.43 24.45
C ASP A 252 6.02 -7.42 23.28
N GLN A 253 6.33 -7.85 22.06
CA GLN A 253 6.14 -7.10 20.82
C GLN A 253 4.79 -7.43 20.17
N ALA A 254 4.42 -6.74 19.09
CA ALA A 254 3.10 -6.85 18.48
C ALA A 254 2.73 -8.30 18.16
N PHE A 255 1.50 -8.69 18.49
CA PHE A 255 1.00 -10.03 18.19
C PHE A 255 1.07 -10.35 16.68
N LEU A 256 0.82 -9.35 15.83
CA LEU A 256 0.89 -9.49 14.38
C LEU A 256 2.30 -9.82 13.89
N GLU A 257 3.36 -9.35 14.54
CA GLU A 257 4.74 -9.74 14.19
C GLU A 257 4.97 -11.23 14.39
N SER A 258 4.52 -11.76 15.54
CA SER A 258 4.64 -13.21 15.78
C SER A 258 3.83 -14.03 14.79
N LEU A 259 2.67 -13.53 14.33
CA LEU A 259 1.91 -14.18 13.26
C LEU A 259 2.67 -14.14 11.92
N CYS A 260 3.29 -13.00 11.59
CA CYS A 260 4.10 -12.86 10.39
C CYS A 260 5.24 -13.87 10.36
N ASP A 261 6.08 -13.86 11.40
CA ASP A 261 7.24 -14.76 11.51
C ASP A 261 6.81 -16.23 11.50
N TYR A 262 5.83 -16.59 12.34
CA TYR A 262 5.35 -17.97 12.43
C TYR A 262 4.77 -18.48 11.11
N SER A 263 4.06 -17.64 10.36
CA SER A 263 3.48 -18.03 9.07
C SER A 263 4.54 -18.36 8.01
N ASP A 264 5.65 -17.60 7.97
CA ASP A 264 6.74 -17.82 7.01
C ASP A 264 7.44 -19.15 7.31
N PHE A 265 7.74 -19.41 8.59
CA PHE A 265 8.34 -20.67 9.03
C PHE A 265 7.41 -21.88 8.85
N GLN A 266 6.10 -21.72 9.09
CA GLN A 266 5.12 -22.78 8.79
C GLN A 266 5.01 -23.07 7.30
N ALA A 267 4.94 -22.03 6.45
CA ALA A 267 4.91 -22.20 5.00
C ALA A 267 6.18 -22.89 4.48
N ALA A 268 7.32 -22.68 5.16
CA ALA A 268 8.60 -23.28 4.82
C ALA A 268 8.76 -24.73 5.30
N LYS A 269 7.82 -25.27 6.10
CA LYS A 269 7.90 -26.64 6.60
C LYS A 269 7.88 -27.66 5.46
N GLY A 270 8.92 -28.50 5.41
CA GLY A 270 9.11 -29.49 4.34
C GLY A 270 9.44 -28.88 2.97
N LYS A 271 9.82 -27.60 2.92
CA LYS A 271 10.32 -26.93 1.72
C LYS A 271 11.84 -26.84 1.75
N ASP A 272 12.42 -26.67 0.56
CA ASP A 272 13.85 -26.42 0.43
C ASP A 272 14.20 -25.03 0.98
N TRP A 273 15.37 -24.93 1.59
CA TRP A 273 16.00 -23.68 1.97
C TRP A 273 17.29 -23.48 1.18
N TRP A 274 17.60 -22.23 0.88
CA TRP A 274 18.74 -21.86 0.07
C TRP A 274 19.69 -20.92 0.81
N ARG A 275 20.97 -21.09 0.53
CA ARG A 275 22.04 -20.11 0.79
C ARG A 275 22.66 -19.70 -0.54
N LEU A 276 23.51 -18.68 -0.50
CA LEU A 276 24.33 -18.30 -1.65
C LEU A 276 25.80 -18.67 -1.40
N GLU A 277 26.41 -19.27 -2.41
CA GLU A 277 27.82 -19.63 -2.41
C GLU A 277 28.69 -18.37 -2.48
N GLY A 278 29.65 -18.25 -1.56
CA GLY A 278 30.40 -16.99 -1.36
C GLY A 278 29.70 -15.93 -0.49
N GLY A 279 28.49 -16.22 0.02
CA GLY A 279 27.77 -15.38 0.99
C GLY A 279 26.78 -14.39 0.38
N MET A 280 25.96 -13.76 1.22
CA MET A 280 24.83 -12.92 0.81
C MET A 280 25.22 -11.53 0.26
N SER A 281 26.45 -11.04 0.48
CA SER A 281 26.94 -9.80 -0.16
C SER A 281 26.82 -9.85 -1.68
N ILE A 282 26.93 -11.04 -2.28
CA ILE A 282 26.89 -11.21 -3.74
C ILE A 282 25.58 -10.73 -4.36
N VAL A 283 24.48 -10.72 -3.60
CA VAL A 283 23.19 -10.18 -4.04
C VAL A 283 23.37 -8.72 -4.43
N THR A 284 23.84 -7.91 -3.48
CA THR A 284 23.98 -6.47 -3.67
C THR A 284 25.15 -6.11 -4.56
N ASP A 285 26.23 -6.91 -4.55
CA ASP A 285 27.36 -6.72 -5.47
C ASP A 285 26.90 -6.90 -6.92
N LYS A 286 26.11 -7.95 -7.19
CA LYS A 286 25.60 -8.21 -8.54
C LYS A 286 24.59 -7.16 -8.99
N MET A 287 23.72 -6.69 -8.09
CA MET A 287 22.81 -5.58 -8.36
C MET A 287 23.58 -4.29 -8.69
N ASN A 288 24.64 -3.97 -7.95
CA ASN A 288 25.50 -2.81 -8.24
C ASN A 288 26.18 -2.94 -9.61
N GLN A 289 26.72 -4.12 -9.94
CA GLN A 289 27.30 -4.39 -11.26
C GLN A 289 26.27 -4.17 -12.39
N CYS A 290 25.03 -4.62 -12.22
CA CYS A 290 23.96 -4.43 -13.20
C CYS A 290 23.64 -2.94 -13.45
N ILE A 291 23.52 -2.13 -12.39
CA ILE A 291 23.21 -0.71 -12.56
C ILE A 291 24.39 0.09 -13.15
N GLU A 292 25.62 -0.35 -12.92
CA GLU A 292 26.81 0.25 -13.51
C GLU A 292 27.03 -0.17 -14.97
N ASP A 293 26.69 -1.41 -15.35
CA ASP A 293 26.94 -1.96 -16.68
C ASP A 293 25.99 -1.37 -17.75
N PRO A 294 26.47 -0.56 -18.71
CA PRO A 294 25.66 -0.02 -19.79
C PRO A 294 25.01 -1.08 -20.68
N LYS A 295 25.50 -2.32 -20.67
CA LYS A 295 24.99 -3.42 -21.50
C LYS A 295 23.88 -4.23 -20.83
N TRP A 296 23.71 -4.10 -19.51
CA TRP A 296 22.69 -4.87 -18.78
C TRP A 296 21.27 -4.56 -19.28
N ILE A 297 20.97 -3.28 -19.55
CA ILE A 297 19.72 -2.82 -20.16
C ILE A 297 20.05 -2.17 -21.52
N PRO A 298 19.99 -2.91 -22.64
CA PRO A 298 20.40 -2.40 -23.94
C PRO A 298 19.65 -1.14 -24.39
N HIS A 299 18.37 -1.00 -24.02
CA HIS A 299 17.55 0.16 -24.37
C HIS A 299 17.76 1.39 -23.45
N ASN A 300 18.58 1.27 -22.40
CA ASN A 300 18.99 2.37 -21.55
C ASN A 300 20.47 2.23 -21.12
N PRO A 301 21.42 2.53 -22.01
CA PRO A 301 22.84 2.24 -21.81
C PRO A 301 23.54 3.28 -20.92
N VAL A 302 22.95 3.58 -19.76
CA VAL A 302 23.51 4.49 -18.75
C VAL A 302 24.19 3.71 -17.62
N SER A 303 25.22 4.30 -17.04
CA SER A 303 25.89 3.77 -15.86
C SER A 303 25.44 4.58 -14.64
N LEU A 304 24.71 3.94 -13.73
CA LEU A 304 24.32 4.52 -12.44
C LEU A 304 25.36 4.12 -11.40
N LYS A 305 25.97 5.09 -10.72
CA LYS A 305 27.05 4.84 -9.75
C LYS A 305 26.61 5.22 -8.35
N VAL A 306 26.94 4.36 -7.39
CA VAL A 306 26.77 4.64 -5.97
C VAL A 306 27.90 5.54 -5.48
N LYS A 307 27.55 6.61 -4.77
CA LYS A 307 28.49 7.49 -4.07
C LYS A 307 28.57 7.04 -2.61
N THR A 308 29.65 6.34 -2.25
CA THR A 308 29.92 5.92 -0.86
C THR A 308 30.56 7.05 -0.05
N LYS A 309 30.55 6.94 1.28
CA LYS A 309 30.97 7.99 2.22
C LYS A 309 30.25 9.33 1.98
N ALA A 310 29.03 9.27 1.44
CA ALA A 310 28.21 10.42 1.10
C ALA A 310 26.94 10.39 1.96
N THR A 311 27.03 11.01 3.13
CA THR A 311 25.95 10.95 4.14
C THR A 311 24.93 12.04 3.87
N VAL A 312 23.68 11.68 3.59
CA VAL A 312 22.58 12.65 3.61
C VAL A 312 22.32 13.07 5.06
N VAL A 313 22.39 14.36 5.35
CA VAL A 313 22.21 14.90 6.71
C VAL A 313 20.98 15.80 6.85
N SER A 314 20.43 16.30 5.75
CA SER A 314 19.21 17.11 5.78
C SER A 314 18.42 16.97 4.48
N MET A 315 17.09 17.03 4.61
CA MET A 315 16.16 17.08 3.50
C MET A 315 15.02 18.08 3.77
N GLY A 316 14.55 18.79 2.74
CA GLY A 316 13.45 19.74 2.89
C GLY A 316 12.80 20.15 1.57
N GLU A 317 11.54 20.60 1.59
CA GLU A 317 10.86 21.10 0.39
C GLU A 317 11.42 22.48 -0.02
N ASN A 318 11.96 22.58 -1.23
CA ASN A 318 12.21 23.85 -1.91
C ASN A 318 10.95 24.29 -2.63
N LYS A 319 10.22 25.22 -2.02
CA LYS A 319 8.97 25.78 -2.56
C LYS A 319 9.16 26.65 -3.80
N LYS A 320 10.37 27.14 -4.06
CA LYS A 320 10.65 27.98 -5.23
C LYS A 320 10.71 27.15 -6.51
N ASP A 321 11.36 25.99 -6.43
CA ASP A 321 11.63 25.11 -7.57
C ASP A 321 10.73 23.86 -7.58
N ASP A 322 9.83 23.71 -6.60
CA ASP A 322 8.94 22.57 -6.36
C ASP A 322 9.69 21.22 -6.34
N LYS A 323 10.76 21.17 -5.56
CA LYS A 323 11.69 20.03 -5.45
C LYS A 323 12.02 19.74 -3.98
N ILE A 324 12.68 18.62 -3.72
CA ILE A 324 13.31 18.36 -2.42
C ILE A 324 14.78 18.77 -2.49
N GLU A 325 15.23 19.60 -1.55
CA GLU A 325 16.65 19.83 -1.31
C GLU A 325 17.19 18.69 -0.46
N VAL A 326 18.33 18.15 -0.87
CA VAL A 326 19.06 17.10 -0.15
C VAL A 326 20.46 17.62 0.10
N THR A 327 20.83 17.70 1.38
CA THR A 327 22.18 18.10 1.79
C THR A 327 23.01 16.87 2.13
N VAL A 328 24.12 16.71 1.42
CA VAL A 328 25.05 15.58 1.52
C VAL A 328 26.37 16.05 2.12
N SER A 329 26.85 15.28 3.09
CA SER A 329 28.15 15.41 3.75
C SER A 329 29.13 14.39 3.20
N GLU A 330 30.25 14.86 2.68
CA GLU A 330 31.38 14.05 2.20
C GLU A 330 32.66 14.52 2.91
N GLY A 331 32.97 13.89 4.05
CA GLY A 331 34.05 14.32 4.92
C GLY A 331 33.80 15.70 5.52
N THR A 332 34.61 16.69 5.16
CA THR A 332 34.45 18.09 5.62
C THR A 332 33.63 18.95 4.67
N THR A 333 33.19 18.40 3.53
CA THR A 333 32.48 19.14 2.49
C THR A 333 30.98 18.88 2.60
N MET A 334 30.19 19.95 2.48
CA MET A 334 28.73 19.89 2.43
C MET A 334 28.27 20.41 1.09
N ARG A 335 27.35 19.70 0.43
CA ARG A 335 26.67 20.18 -0.77
C ARG A 335 25.18 19.98 -0.66
N THR A 336 24.41 20.91 -1.21
CA THR A 336 22.95 20.83 -1.30
C THR A 336 22.56 20.75 -2.76
N GLU A 337 21.71 19.78 -3.08
CA GLU A 337 21.21 19.55 -4.44
C GLU A 337 19.69 19.38 -4.42
N THR A 338 19.02 19.65 -5.54
CA THR A 338 17.56 19.57 -5.65
C THR A 338 17.11 18.38 -6.49
N TYR A 339 16.04 17.71 -6.08
CA TYR A 339 15.51 16.50 -6.68
C TYR A 339 14.00 16.58 -6.90
N ASP A 340 13.52 16.02 -8.01
CA ASP A 340 12.10 15.88 -8.31
C ASP A 340 11.47 14.73 -7.51
N MET A 341 12.27 13.73 -7.14
CA MET A 341 11.87 12.63 -6.26
C MET A 341 13.04 12.17 -5.37
N VAL A 342 12.75 11.87 -4.11
CA VAL A 342 13.70 11.28 -3.16
C VAL A 342 13.10 10.00 -2.58
N PHE A 343 13.79 8.88 -2.78
CA PHE A 343 13.49 7.60 -2.12
C PHE A 343 14.44 7.42 -0.94
N ASN A 344 13.93 7.49 0.28
CA ASN A 344 14.71 7.18 1.48
C ASN A 344 14.60 5.70 1.82
N THR A 345 15.71 4.95 1.70
CA THR A 345 15.75 3.50 1.93
C THR A 345 16.45 3.09 3.23
N THR A 346 16.82 4.09 4.04
CA THR A 346 17.48 3.86 5.33
C THR A 346 16.52 3.28 6.36
N ALA A 347 17.06 2.63 7.39
CA ALA A 347 16.29 2.34 8.59
C ALA A 347 15.80 3.65 9.26
N MET A 348 14.82 3.53 10.17
CA MET A 348 14.24 4.70 10.85
C MET A 348 15.24 5.43 11.74
N GLY A 349 16.17 4.72 12.38
CA GLY A 349 17.22 5.33 13.21
C GLY A 349 18.06 6.37 12.45
N PRO A 350 18.68 6.03 11.31
CA PRO A 350 19.36 7.00 10.44
C PRO A 350 18.46 8.14 9.97
N LEU A 351 17.23 7.85 9.53
CA LEU A 351 16.29 8.88 9.07
C LEU A 351 15.96 9.88 10.18
N GLN A 352 15.80 9.41 11.42
CA GLN A 352 15.57 10.25 12.59
C GLN A 352 16.73 11.21 12.89
N ARG A 353 17.97 10.83 12.53
CA ARG A 353 19.16 11.66 12.74
C ARG A 353 19.35 12.75 11.68
N MET A 354 18.67 12.64 10.54
CA MET A 354 18.69 13.68 9.51
C MET A 354 17.81 14.85 9.94
N ASP A 355 18.20 16.08 9.59
CA ASP A 355 17.30 17.24 9.71
C ASP A 355 16.26 17.19 8.58
N ILE A 356 15.07 16.73 8.94
CA ILE A 356 13.90 16.60 8.07
C ILE A 356 12.81 17.63 8.37
N GLN A 357 13.10 18.68 9.15
CA GLN A 357 12.10 19.68 9.52
C GLN A 357 11.44 20.30 8.28
N GLY A 358 12.22 20.50 7.22
CA GLY A 358 11.75 21.03 5.94
C GLY A 358 10.81 20.12 5.16
N LEU A 359 10.67 18.83 5.51
CA LEU A 359 9.73 17.90 4.89
C LEU A 359 8.37 17.82 5.61
N VAL A 360 8.31 18.24 6.87
CA VAL A 360 7.16 17.94 7.76
C VAL A 360 5.84 18.51 7.21
N SER A 361 5.87 19.69 6.59
CA SER A 361 4.67 20.26 5.95
C SER A 361 4.12 19.39 4.83
N GLY A 362 5.01 18.68 4.12
CA GLY A 362 4.69 17.80 3.01
C GLY A 362 4.19 16.42 3.46
N PHE A 363 4.22 16.10 4.76
CA PHE A 363 3.70 14.83 5.29
C PHE A 363 2.16 14.80 5.41
N GLY A 364 1.46 15.89 5.09
CA GLY A 364 0.00 15.98 5.15
C GLY A 364 -0.50 16.79 6.35
N PRO A 365 -1.77 16.61 6.77
CA PRO A 365 -2.35 17.34 7.90
C PRO A 365 -1.64 17.06 9.23
N PRO A 366 -1.75 17.94 10.25
CA PRO A 366 -1.02 17.80 11.52
C PRO A 366 -1.16 16.45 12.24
N ALA A 367 -2.33 15.81 12.14
CA ALA A 367 -2.56 14.48 12.71
C ALA A 367 -1.69 13.40 12.04
N ILE A 368 -1.53 13.46 10.72
CA ILE A 368 -0.71 12.54 9.93
C ILE A 368 0.78 12.84 10.13
N GLN A 369 1.17 14.12 10.15
CA GLN A 369 2.53 14.55 10.49
C GLN A 369 2.98 13.96 11.83
N LYS A 370 2.10 14.03 12.85
CA LYS A 370 2.39 13.46 14.17
C LYS A 370 2.60 11.96 14.12
N LYS A 371 1.79 11.21 13.35
CA LYS A 371 1.95 9.75 13.19
C LYS A 371 3.26 9.42 12.48
N ILE A 372 3.59 10.09 11.39
CA ILE A 372 4.83 9.86 10.63
C ILE A 372 6.05 10.16 11.50
N LEU A 373 6.08 11.32 12.17
CA LEU A 373 7.19 11.67 13.08
C LEU A 373 7.27 10.73 14.28
N THR A 374 6.14 10.25 14.79
CA THR A 374 6.12 9.23 15.84
C THR A 374 6.70 7.92 15.32
N GLY A 375 6.34 7.49 14.12
CA GLY A 375 6.87 6.28 13.51
C GLY A 375 8.37 6.34 13.27
N ILE A 376 8.89 7.45 12.73
CA ILE A 376 10.34 7.63 12.49
C ILE A 376 11.12 7.49 13.79
N ARG A 377 10.56 7.95 14.91
CA ARG A 377 11.20 7.85 16.23
C ARG A 377 10.97 6.51 16.95
N ALA A 378 9.79 5.92 16.80
CA ALA A 378 9.28 4.91 17.73
C ALA A 378 8.90 3.58 17.10
N LEU A 379 8.88 3.45 15.77
CA LEU A 379 8.77 2.13 15.14
C LEU A 379 9.85 1.22 15.72
N SER A 380 9.41 0.09 16.27
CA SER A 380 10.30 -0.79 17.00
C SER A 380 11.20 -1.54 16.02
N TYR A 381 12.48 -1.61 16.38
CA TYR A 381 13.52 -2.36 15.67
C TYR A 381 14.13 -3.34 16.65
N ASP A 382 14.24 -4.61 16.24
CA ASP A 382 14.91 -5.59 17.05
C ASP A 382 16.45 -5.45 16.93
N ARG A 383 17.16 -6.05 17.87
CA ARG A 383 18.61 -6.25 17.80
C ARG A 383 18.91 -7.68 17.41
N ALA A 384 19.99 -7.85 16.67
CA ALA A 384 20.58 -9.14 16.40
C ALA A 384 22.09 -9.07 16.57
N CYS A 385 22.65 -10.15 17.12
CA CYS A 385 24.07 -10.33 17.34
C CYS A 385 24.50 -11.70 16.79
N LYS A 386 25.62 -11.73 16.06
CA LYS A 386 26.21 -12.95 15.54
C LYS A 386 27.68 -13.03 15.91
N VAL A 387 28.10 -14.20 16.37
CA VAL A 387 29.49 -14.53 16.69
C VAL A 387 29.89 -15.73 15.86
N ALA A 388 30.93 -15.57 15.05
CA ALA A 388 31.50 -16.65 14.24
C ALA A 388 32.95 -16.89 14.64
N ILE A 389 33.28 -18.14 14.93
CA ILE A 389 34.64 -18.57 15.28
C ILE A 389 35.15 -19.48 14.19
N LYS A 390 36.37 -19.21 13.72
CA LYS A 390 37.12 -20.11 12.85
C LYS A 390 37.90 -21.09 13.72
N PHE A 391 37.71 -22.37 13.45
CA PHE A 391 38.41 -23.48 14.10
C PHE A 391 39.35 -24.18 13.13
N LYS A 392 40.41 -24.79 13.65
CA LYS A 392 41.42 -25.56 12.88
C LYS A 392 40.83 -26.79 12.19
N THR A 393 39.75 -27.34 12.75
CA THR A 393 39.04 -28.50 12.20
C THR A 393 37.55 -28.34 12.40
N ARG A 394 36.78 -29.04 11.57
CA ARG A 394 35.34 -29.27 11.75
C ARG A 394 35.09 -30.30 12.86
N TRP A 395 35.46 -29.96 14.09
CA TRP A 395 35.51 -30.91 15.21
C TRP A 395 34.13 -31.51 15.57
N TRP A 396 33.02 -30.86 15.20
CA TRP A 396 31.64 -31.37 15.39
C TRP A 396 31.21 -32.42 14.35
N LYS A 397 32.02 -32.71 13.31
CA LYS A 397 31.64 -33.62 12.21
C LYS A 397 31.22 -35.03 12.69
N GLY A 398 31.80 -35.50 13.79
CA GLY A 398 31.52 -36.83 14.34
C GLY A 398 30.11 -36.98 14.89
N MET A 399 29.44 -35.88 15.21
CA MET A 399 28.10 -35.89 15.82
C MET A 399 27.01 -36.32 14.83
N TYR A 400 27.22 -36.09 13.53
CA TYR A 400 26.32 -36.54 12.47
C TYR A 400 26.25 -38.07 12.32
N GLN A 401 27.07 -38.85 13.04
CA GLN A 401 27.05 -40.32 12.98
C GLN A 401 25.70 -40.94 13.37
N SER A 402 24.88 -40.21 14.14
CA SER A 402 23.52 -40.64 14.49
C SER A 402 22.49 -40.38 13.39
N SER A 403 22.89 -39.73 12.28
CA SER A 403 22.00 -39.41 11.16
C SER A 403 21.49 -40.67 10.47
N LYS A 404 20.17 -40.78 10.37
CA LYS A 404 19.50 -41.88 9.65
C LYS A 404 19.48 -41.67 8.14
N ASP A 405 19.56 -40.41 7.70
CA ASP A 405 19.46 -40.00 6.29
C ASP A 405 20.81 -39.61 5.69
N HIS A 406 21.91 -39.99 6.35
CA HIS A 406 23.29 -39.66 5.97
C HIS A 406 23.55 -38.14 5.84
N VAL A 407 22.81 -37.31 6.58
CA VAL A 407 23.06 -35.86 6.66
C VAL A 407 24.38 -35.65 7.36
N THR A 408 25.29 -34.89 6.73
CA THR A 408 26.61 -34.60 7.28
C THR A 408 26.85 -33.11 7.53
N ILE A 409 25.84 -32.24 7.39
CA ILE A 409 25.97 -30.76 7.42
C ILE A 409 24.73 -30.09 8.03
N GLY A 410 24.85 -28.82 8.42
CA GLY A 410 23.75 -27.97 8.87
C GLY A 410 23.11 -28.34 10.20
N GLY A 411 21.92 -27.78 10.43
CA GLY A 411 21.20 -27.82 11.71
C GLY A 411 21.38 -26.56 12.54
N VAL A 412 20.52 -26.41 13.55
CA VAL A 412 20.60 -25.31 14.54
C VAL A 412 20.35 -25.86 15.92
N SER A 413 21.30 -25.69 16.85
CA SER A 413 21.03 -25.92 18.26
C SER A 413 20.40 -24.69 18.89
N SER A 414 19.43 -24.89 19.79
CA SER A 414 18.72 -23.81 20.50
C SER A 414 18.79 -24.03 22.01
N THR A 415 19.04 -22.97 22.78
CA THR A 415 19.31 -23.03 24.22
C THR A 415 18.95 -21.71 24.92
N ASP A 416 18.68 -21.77 26.23
CA ASP A 416 18.57 -20.60 27.12
C ASP A 416 19.92 -20.04 27.61
N LEU A 417 21.04 -20.62 27.18
CA LEU A 417 22.38 -20.09 27.41
C LEU A 417 22.62 -18.80 26.60
N CYS A 418 23.67 -18.03 26.94
CA CYS A 418 23.91 -16.72 26.32
C CYS A 418 24.11 -16.80 24.80
N VAL A 419 24.69 -17.90 24.30
CA VAL A 419 24.86 -18.13 22.86
C VAL A 419 23.54 -18.22 22.08
N SER A 420 22.43 -18.53 22.75
CA SER A 420 21.06 -18.66 22.22
C SER A 420 20.92 -19.73 21.13
N ASN A 421 21.46 -19.50 19.93
CA ASN A 421 21.47 -20.46 18.85
C ASN A 421 22.88 -20.69 18.29
N VAL A 422 23.24 -21.96 18.08
CA VAL A 422 24.45 -22.36 17.35
C VAL A 422 24.04 -22.84 15.98
N VAL A 423 24.54 -22.22 14.92
CA VAL A 423 24.15 -22.53 13.53
C VAL A 423 25.30 -23.21 12.82
N TYR A 424 25.11 -24.47 12.44
CA TYR A 424 26.13 -25.24 11.78
C TYR A 424 26.14 -24.95 10.27
N PRO A 425 27.32 -24.87 9.64
CA PRO A 425 27.43 -24.61 8.21
C PRO A 425 26.70 -25.65 7.36
N SER A 426 26.05 -25.19 6.29
CA SER A 426 25.36 -26.03 5.31
C SER A 426 26.26 -26.40 4.11
N TRP A 427 27.50 -26.78 4.41
CA TRP A 427 28.50 -27.25 3.46
C TRP A 427 29.52 -28.14 4.18
N ASP A 428 30.24 -28.96 3.40
CA ASP A 428 31.24 -29.88 3.92
C ASP A 428 32.58 -29.67 3.20
N ASP A 429 33.54 -29.09 3.92
CA ASP A 429 34.91 -28.90 3.46
C ASP A 429 35.84 -30.04 3.92
N GLY A 430 35.27 -31.12 4.48
CA GLY A 430 36.02 -32.23 5.06
C GLY A 430 36.73 -31.83 6.36
N ASP A 431 37.99 -32.23 6.49
CA ASP A 431 38.79 -32.08 7.72
C ASP A 431 39.54 -30.76 7.83
N LYS A 432 39.24 -29.84 6.92
CA LYS A 432 39.85 -28.51 6.83
C LYS A 432 39.40 -27.59 7.97
N PRO A 433 40.10 -26.45 8.19
CA PRO A 433 39.58 -25.38 9.02
C PRO A 433 38.16 -24.97 8.63
N ALA A 434 37.32 -24.68 9.62
CA ALA A 434 35.91 -24.42 9.42
C ALA A 434 35.43 -23.25 10.28
N VAL A 435 34.54 -22.44 9.72
CA VAL A 435 33.84 -21.37 10.44
C VAL A 435 32.57 -21.94 11.05
N LEU A 436 32.32 -21.66 12.32
CA LEU A 436 31.07 -21.97 13.01
C LEU A 436 30.45 -20.69 13.55
N MET A 437 29.17 -20.47 13.27
CA MET A 437 28.40 -19.41 13.94
C MET A 437 27.98 -19.91 15.31
N VAL A 438 28.83 -19.64 16.30
CA VAL A 438 28.69 -20.11 17.69
C VAL A 438 27.60 -19.40 18.46
N SER A 439 27.15 -18.23 18.00
CA SER A 439 25.98 -17.56 18.52
C SER A 439 25.26 -16.81 17.42
N TYR A 440 23.94 -17.00 17.36
CA TYR A 440 23.00 -16.14 16.69
C TYR A 440 21.85 -15.82 17.65
N SER A 441 21.85 -14.60 18.18
CA SER A 441 20.88 -14.15 19.20
C SER A 441 20.12 -12.92 18.72
N TRP A 442 18.85 -12.81 19.13
CA TRP A 442 17.96 -11.67 18.89
C TRP A 442 17.54 -11.01 20.21
N ALA A 443 16.79 -9.90 20.12
CA ALA A 443 16.14 -9.26 21.27
C ALA A 443 17.07 -9.05 22.47
N GLN A 444 16.64 -9.39 23.68
CA GLN A 444 17.42 -9.18 24.90
C GLN A 444 18.77 -9.92 24.86
N ASP A 445 18.77 -11.13 24.30
CA ASP A 445 19.94 -12.00 24.20
C ASP A 445 21.02 -11.37 23.31
N ALA A 446 20.61 -10.74 22.19
CA ALA A 446 21.50 -10.01 21.30
C ALA A 446 22.23 -8.85 21.99
N THR A 447 21.59 -8.11 22.89
CA THR A 447 22.30 -7.03 23.61
C THR A 447 23.24 -7.55 24.68
N ARG A 448 22.88 -8.65 25.36
CA ARG A 448 23.77 -9.26 26.34
C ARG A 448 25.03 -9.76 25.65
N MET A 449 24.88 -10.50 24.55
CA MET A 449 26.02 -10.94 23.74
C MET A 449 26.77 -9.77 23.10
N GLY A 450 26.05 -8.81 22.52
CA GLY A 450 26.63 -7.63 21.89
C GLY A 450 27.48 -6.80 22.86
N SER A 451 27.10 -6.70 24.13
CA SER A 451 27.86 -5.97 25.16
C SER A 451 29.24 -6.56 25.47
N LEU A 452 29.48 -7.82 25.08
CA LEU A 452 30.76 -8.51 25.26
C LEU A 452 31.71 -8.28 24.08
N ILE A 453 31.23 -7.69 22.98
CA ILE A 453 32.01 -7.45 21.77
C ILE A 453 32.89 -6.21 21.97
N PRO A 454 34.23 -6.35 21.92
CA PRO A 454 35.12 -5.20 21.94
C PRO A 454 35.05 -4.42 20.63
N ASP A 455 35.55 -3.18 20.65
CA ASP A 455 35.64 -2.36 19.45
C ASP A 455 36.78 -2.84 18.55
N TYR A 456 36.46 -3.70 17.58
CA TYR A 456 37.45 -4.23 16.63
C TYR A 456 38.05 -3.17 15.68
N SER A 457 37.58 -1.92 15.71
CA SER A 457 38.28 -0.82 15.03
C SER A 457 39.52 -0.35 15.80
N LYS A 458 39.65 -0.75 17.07
CA LYS A 458 40.72 -0.35 17.98
C LYS A 458 41.63 -1.49 18.40
N GLN A 459 41.21 -2.73 18.20
CA GLN A 459 41.98 -3.93 18.54
C GLN A 459 41.66 -5.08 17.59
N ASP A 460 42.64 -5.97 17.42
CA ASP A 460 42.44 -7.23 16.70
C ASP A 460 41.65 -8.24 17.56
N PRO A 461 40.90 -9.17 16.93
CA PRO A 461 40.20 -10.23 17.65
C PRO A 461 41.18 -11.13 18.41
N SER A 462 40.90 -11.35 19.69
CA SER A 462 41.72 -12.16 20.59
C SER A 462 40.95 -13.36 21.14
N ILE A 463 41.65 -14.47 21.38
CA ILE A 463 41.06 -15.62 22.08
C ILE A 463 40.59 -15.28 23.50
N ASP A 464 41.18 -14.24 24.09
CA ASP A 464 40.86 -13.76 25.43
C ASP A 464 39.66 -12.79 25.45
N ASP A 465 39.06 -12.49 24.29
CA ASP A 465 37.87 -11.65 24.23
C ASP A 465 36.71 -12.30 25.00
N THR A 466 36.01 -11.50 25.81
CA THR A 466 34.96 -11.98 26.70
C THR A 466 33.85 -12.72 25.94
N VAL A 467 33.52 -12.28 24.72
CA VAL A 467 32.55 -12.95 23.85
C VAL A 467 32.98 -14.37 23.46
N VAL A 468 34.28 -14.61 23.26
CA VAL A 468 34.83 -15.94 22.95
C VAL A 468 34.82 -16.81 24.21
N ALA A 469 35.27 -16.27 25.35
CA ALA A 469 35.28 -16.99 26.61
C ALA A 469 33.87 -17.45 27.01
N GLN A 470 32.87 -16.56 26.90
CA GLN A 470 31.46 -16.89 27.14
C GLN A 470 30.96 -17.96 26.17
N SER A 471 31.25 -17.81 24.87
CA SER A 471 30.86 -18.80 23.86
C SER A 471 31.43 -20.18 24.18
N PHE A 472 32.71 -20.31 24.53
CA PHE A 472 33.31 -21.60 24.87
C PHE A 472 32.67 -22.27 26.10
N GLN A 473 32.33 -21.49 27.14
CA GLN A 473 31.64 -22.04 28.31
C GLN A 473 30.28 -22.64 27.95
N ASP A 474 29.51 -21.94 27.11
CA ASP A 474 28.18 -22.39 26.74
C ASP A 474 28.21 -23.57 25.75
N LEU A 475 29.15 -23.57 24.81
CA LEU A 475 29.39 -24.70 23.90
C LEU A 475 29.76 -25.98 24.65
N VAL A 476 30.58 -25.89 25.71
CA VAL A 476 30.90 -27.05 26.56
C VAL A 476 29.66 -27.58 27.27
N LYS A 477 28.79 -26.71 27.80
CA LYS A 477 27.53 -27.17 28.43
C LYS A 477 26.60 -27.86 27.44
N LEU A 478 26.51 -27.32 26.22
CA LEU A 478 25.65 -27.86 25.17
C LEU A 478 26.12 -29.23 24.68
N TRP A 479 27.44 -29.47 24.58
CA TRP A 479 27.98 -30.65 23.88
C TRP A 479 28.74 -31.65 24.73
N SER A 480 29.21 -31.30 25.94
CA SER A 480 30.03 -32.21 26.76
C SER A 480 29.33 -33.53 27.12
N LYS A 481 28.00 -33.58 27.06
CA LYS A 481 27.24 -34.82 27.24
C LYS A 481 27.36 -35.77 26.04
N SER A 482 27.36 -35.24 24.82
CA SER A 482 27.50 -36.03 23.59
C SER A 482 28.96 -36.39 23.33
N ASP A 483 29.89 -35.47 23.62
CA ASP A 483 31.33 -35.73 23.56
C ASP A 483 32.07 -35.08 24.76
N PRO A 484 32.48 -35.87 25.78
CA PRO A 484 33.17 -35.35 26.94
C PRO A 484 34.60 -34.84 26.65
N ALA A 485 35.15 -35.09 25.45
CA ALA A 485 36.42 -34.51 25.05
C ALA A 485 36.32 -33.00 24.76
N ILE A 486 35.11 -32.47 24.53
CA ILE A 486 34.85 -31.06 24.29
C ILE A 486 34.93 -30.31 25.63
N THR A 487 36.10 -29.72 25.85
CA THR A 487 36.43 -28.86 27.00
C THR A 487 36.81 -27.46 26.53
N VAL A 488 36.87 -26.48 27.44
CA VAL A 488 37.34 -25.14 27.11
C VAL A 488 38.78 -25.19 26.57
N GLU A 489 39.64 -26.02 27.16
CA GLU A 489 41.02 -26.24 26.71
C GLU A 489 41.07 -26.84 25.31
N PHE A 490 40.16 -27.76 24.98
CA PHE A 490 40.02 -28.30 23.64
C PHE A 490 39.62 -27.20 22.64
N LEU A 491 38.56 -26.43 22.93
CA LEU A 491 38.09 -25.34 22.07
C LEU A 491 39.17 -24.27 21.88
N LYS A 492 39.92 -23.93 22.93
CA LYS A 492 41.07 -23.03 22.85
C LYS A 492 42.17 -23.56 21.92
N LYS A 493 42.44 -24.86 21.93
CA LYS A 493 43.39 -25.48 20.99
C LYS A 493 42.89 -25.47 19.55
N GLN A 494 41.58 -25.56 19.35
CA GLN A 494 40.94 -25.51 18.03
C GLN A 494 40.82 -24.08 17.49
N TYR A 495 40.76 -23.06 18.34
CA TYR A 495 40.60 -21.66 17.94
C TYR A 495 41.68 -21.20 16.96
N VAL A 496 41.26 -20.45 15.93
CA VAL A 496 42.15 -19.73 14.99
C VAL A 496 41.94 -18.24 15.14
N THR A 497 40.70 -17.78 14.91
CA THR A 497 40.29 -16.38 15.01
C THR A 497 38.76 -16.32 15.11
N HIS A 498 38.19 -15.14 15.28
CA HIS A 498 36.75 -14.94 15.29
C HIS A 498 36.36 -13.56 14.75
N HIS A 499 35.07 -13.40 14.49
CA HIS A 499 34.45 -12.12 14.24
C HIS A 499 33.08 -12.10 14.94
N ALA A 500 32.72 -10.96 15.52
CA ALA A 500 31.44 -10.77 16.18
C ALA A 500 30.85 -9.43 15.76
N TYR A 501 29.54 -9.40 15.50
CA TYR A 501 28.83 -8.21 15.06
C TYR A 501 27.48 -8.09 15.75
N ALA A 502 27.21 -6.94 16.36
CA ALA A 502 25.90 -6.57 16.87
C ALA A 502 25.34 -5.43 16.03
N TRP A 503 24.20 -5.65 15.37
CA TRP A 503 23.57 -4.64 14.51
C TRP A 503 23.16 -3.36 15.25
N SER A 504 23.00 -3.42 16.58
CA SER A 504 22.78 -2.24 17.42
C SER A 504 24.00 -1.32 17.55
N HIS A 505 25.21 -1.81 17.26
CA HIS A 505 26.43 -0.99 17.25
C HIS A 505 26.67 -0.31 15.90
N ASP A 506 25.95 -0.71 14.85
CA ASP A 506 26.10 -0.15 13.51
C ASP A 506 25.43 1.24 13.42
N PRO A 507 26.19 2.33 13.20
CA PRO A 507 25.64 3.68 13.13
C PRO A 507 24.82 3.93 11.85
N TYR A 508 24.83 3.03 10.88
CA TYR A 508 24.11 3.15 9.61
C TYR A 508 22.77 2.41 9.60
N THR A 509 22.48 1.61 10.63
CA THR A 509 21.16 0.99 10.82
C THR A 509 20.54 1.32 12.18
N GLY A 510 21.34 1.28 13.26
CA GLY A 510 20.86 1.50 14.64
C GLY A 510 20.00 0.35 15.20
N GLY A 511 20.01 -0.81 14.55
CA GLY A 511 19.17 -1.98 14.82
C GLY A 511 19.32 -3.02 13.71
N ALA A 512 18.81 -4.23 13.93
CA ALA A 512 18.87 -5.30 12.93
C ALA A 512 17.79 -5.15 11.87
N PHE A 513 16.52 -5.11 12.27
CA PHE A 513 15.36 -5.03 11.39
C PHE A 513 14.13 -4.57 12.15
N ALA A 514 13.10 -4.15 11.44
CA ALA A 514 11.82 -3.82 12.04
C ALA A 514 11.24 -5.04 12.76
N LEU A 515 10.71 -4.79 13.95
CA LEU A 515 9.91 -5.75 14.71
C LEU A 515 9.04 -4.91 15.62
N PHE A 516 7.85 -4.63 15.12
CA PHE A 516 6.92 -3.63 15.61
C PHE A 516 6.38 -3.94 17.00
N GLY A 517 6.18 -2.86 17.76
CA GLY A 517 5.46 -2.89 19.02
C GLY A 517 3.94 -2.86 18.80
N PRO A 518 3.14 -3.18 19.82
CA PRO A 518 1.69 -3.20 19.73
C PRO A 518 1.12 -1.88 19.18
N GLY A 519 0.21 -1.98 18.20
CA GLY A 519 -0.51 -0.90 17.54
C GLY A 519 0.24 -0.24 16.38
N GLN A 520 1.50 -0.62 16.12
CA GLN A 520 2.31 0.06 15.10
C GLN A 520 1.90 -0.34 13.68
N PHE A 521 1.47 -1.58 13.43
CA PHE A 521 0.90 -1.96 12.13
C PHE A 521 -0.43 -1.23 11.86
N LYS A 522 -1.24 -0.98 12.90
CA LYS A 522 -2.54 -0.32 12.77
C LYS A 522 -2.44 1.20 12.62
N TYR A 523 -1.60 1.85 13.43
CA TYR A 523 -1.62 3.30 13.57
C TYR A 523 -0.48 4.04 12.89
N VAL A 524 0.61 3.35 12.53
CA VAL A 524 1.82 3.97 11.97
C VAL A 524 2.13 3.45 10.57
N TYR A 525 2.20 2.12 10.40
CA TYR A 525 2.55 1.47 9.14
C TYR A 525 1.78 1.99 7.92
N PRO A 526 0.44 2.24 7.95
CA PRO A 526 -0.28 2.70 6.77
C PRO A 526 0.21 4.07 6.30
N GLU A 527 0.56 4.97 7.22
CA GLU A 527 1.01 6.32 6.86
C GLU A 527 2.35 6.31 6.09
N PHE A 528 3.16 5.27 6.30
CA PHE A 528 4.48 5.11 5.69
C PHE A 528 4.40 4.58 4.26
N GLN A 529 3.24 4.07 3.86
CA GLN A 529 2.99 3.51 2.54
C GLN A 529 2.72 4.59 1.47
N HIS A 530 2.50 5.84 1.88
CA HIS A 530 2.17 6.96 0.97
C HIS A 530 3.39 7.58 0.28
N ILE A 531 3.14 8.18 -0.90
CA ILE A 531 4.08 9.13 -1.50
C ILE A 531 3.79 10.52 -0.91
N LEU A 532 4.80 11.09 -0.26
CA LEU A 532 4.72 12.32 0.53
C LEU A 532 5.23 13.53 -0.25
N CYS A 533 5.07 14.71 0.33
CA CYS A 533 5.54 16.00 -0.22
C CYS A 533 5.00 16.26 -1.64
N GLY A 534 3.74 15.91 -1.88
CA GLY A 534 3.08 16.08 -3.17
C GLY A 534 3.67 15.22 -4.29
N GLY A 535 4.25 14.06 -3.99
CA GLY A 535 4.84 13.17 -4.99
C GLY A 535 6.37 13.14 -5.04
N LYS A 536 7.03 13.82 -4.10
CA LYS A 536 8.47 14.14 -4.19
C LYS A 536 9.33 13.43 -3.15
N PHE A 537 8.72 12.77 -2.17
CA PHE A 537 9.44 12.02 -1.13
C PHE A 537 8.72 10.71 -0.82
N ALA A 538 9.45 9.61 -0.69
CA ALA A 538 8.91 8.35 -0.17
C ALA A 538 9.91 7.66 0.74
N ILE A 539 9.38 6.88 1.67
CA ILE A 539 10.15 5.99 2.53
C ILE A 539 10.01 4.58 1.95
N CYS A 540 11.09 3.81 1.93
CA CYS A 540 11.10 2.43 1.45
C CYS A 540 11.98 1.56 2.36
N GLY A 541 11.77 0.25 2.33
CA GLY A 541 12.63 -0.71 3.03
C GLY A 541 11.82 -1.82 3.66
N GLU A 542 12.50 -2.83 4.20
CA GLU A 542 11.82 -4.01 4.78
C GLU A 542 10.77 -3.64 5.83
N ALA A 543 11.00 -2.59 6.64
CA ALA A 543 10.04 -2.07 7.63
C ALA A 543 8.69 -1.60 7.05
N LEU A 544 8.57 -1.53 5.71
CA LEU A 544 7.38 -1.11 4.98
C LEU A 544 6.78 -2.28 4.18
N SER A 545 7.01 -3.52 4.63
CA SER A 545 6.38 -4.76 4.19
C SER A 545 5.96 -5.57 5.42
N PRO A 546 4.90 -6.41 5.37
CA PRO A 546 4.57 -7.35 6.44
C PRO A 546 5.63 -8.45 6.66
N HIS A 547 6.54 -8.67 5.71
CA HIS A 547 7.65 -9.62 5.80
C HIS A 547 8.94 -8.92 6.26
N HIS A 548 8.89 -8.36 7.47
CA HIS A 548 10.06 -7.80 8.15
C HIS A 548 11.21 -8.81 8.24
N ALA A 549 12.44 -8.31 8.39
CA ALA A 549 13.67 -9.11 8.50
C ALA A 549 14.07 -9.95 7.27
N TRP A 550 13.29 -9.92 6.18
CA TRP A 550 13.58 -10.65 4.93
C TRP A 550 14.04 -9.73 3.80
N ILE A 551 14.89 -10.27 2.89
CA ILE A 551 15.25 -9.57 1.65
C ILE A 551 13.99 -9.30 0.82
N SER A 552 13.04 -10.23 0.77
CA SER A 552 11.81 -10.04 0.00
C SER A 552 11.01 -8.83 0.46
N GLY A 553 10.83 -8.62 1.77
CA GLY A 553 10.14 -7.42 2.26
C GLY A 553 10.83 -6.11 1.82
N ALA A 554 12.17 -6.11 1.76
CA ALA A 554 12.95 -4.99 1.22
C ALA A 554 12.72 -4.77 -0.29
N LEU A 555 12.61 -5.84 -1.09
CA LEU A 555 12.39 -5.77 -2.54
C LEU A 555 10.93 -5.39 -2.86
N ASP A 556 9.98 -6.00 -2.16
CA ASP A 556 8.54 -5.81 -2.33
C ASP A 556 8.14 -4.38 -1.95
N SER A 557 8.63 -3.86 -0.82
CA SER A 557 8.47 -2.44 -0.46
C SER A 557 9.02 -1.49 -1.53
N GLY A 558 10.22 -1.77 -2.07
CA GLY A 558 10.81 -0.96 -3.14
C GLY A 558 9.99 -0.99 -4.43
N TYR A 559 9.53 -2.18 -4.83
CA TYR A 559 8.68 -2.37 -6.00
C TYR A 559 7.34 -1.64 -5.86
N LEU A 560 6.62 -1.86 -4.76
CA LEU A 560 5.32 -1.23 -4.50
C LEU A 560 5.43 0.29 -4.44
N THR A 561 6.48 0.82 -3.79
CA THR A 561 6.69 2.26 -3.73
C THR A 561 6.95 2.86 -5.10
N LEU A 562 7.76 2.19 -5.94
CA LEU A 562 8.00 2.66 -7.30
C LEU A 562 6.73 2.64 -8.14
N VAL A 563 5.91 1.59 -8.04
CA VAL A 563 4.61 1.51 -8.72
C VAL A 563 3.71 2.66 -8.27
N ARG A 564 3.55 2.90 -6.96
CA ARG A 564 2.74 4.01 -6.43
C ARG A 564 3.23 5.37 -6.93
N TRP A 565 4.53 5.59 -6.99
CA TRP A 565 5.10 6.82 -7.52
C TRP A 565 4.84 7.00 -9.01
N LEU A 566 5.00 5.96 -9.83
CA LEU A 566 4.68 6.02 -11.26
C LEU A 566 3.18 6.27 -11.51
N VAL A 567 2.30 5.68 -10.67
CA VAL A 567 0.86 5.97 -10.68
C VAL A 567 0.59 7.43 -10.31
N HIS A 568 1.27 7.97 -9.30
CA HIS A 568 1.18 9.39 -8.92
C HIS A 568 1.60 10.33 -10.08
N LEU A 569 2.57 9.92 -10.89
CA LEU A 569 2.97 10.66 -12.10
C LEU A 569 2.00 10.50 -13.29
N GLY A 570 1.04 9.58 -13.21
CA GLY A 570 0.19 9.20 -14.35
C GLY A 570 0.93 8.42 -15.44
N ASP A 571 2.11 7.84 -15.14
CA ASP A 571 2.95 7.13 -16.11
C ASP A 571 2.56 5.66 -16.25
N HIS A 572 1.38 5.43 -16.82
CA HIS A 572 0.82 4.09 -16.97
C HIS A 572 1.66 3.16 -17.86
N HIS A 573 2.41 3.71 -18.82
CA HIS A 573 3.27 2.90 -19.67
C HIS A 573 4.43 2.28 -18.88
N ARG A 574 5.09 3.07 -18.01
CA ARG A 574 6.13 2.54 -17.12
C ARG A 574 5.57 1.59 -16.07
N VAL A 575 4.38 1.85 -15.53
CA VAL A 575 3.69 0.90 -14.63
C VAL A 575 3.50 -0.45 -15.32
N GLU A 576 2.90 -0.47 -16.50
CA GLU A 576 2.65 -1.72 -17.23
C GLU A 576 3.93 -2.44 -17.65
N ALA A 577 4.96 -1.68 -18.05
CA ALA A 577 6.25 -2.26 -18.40
C ALA A 577 6.96 -2.86 -17.18
N LEU A 578 6.85 -2.23 -16.00
CA LEU A 578 7.37 -2.76 -14.75
C LEU A 578 6.59 -4.02 -14.33
N LYS A 579 5.26 -4.01 -14.44
CA LYS A 579 4.43 -5.16 -14.07
C LYS A 579 4.73 -6.40 -14.90
N LYS A 580 4.86 -6.23 -16.23
CA LYS A 580 5.15 -7.31 -17.18
C LYS A 580 6.60 -7.80 -17.12
N SER A 581 7.49 -7.04 -16.47
CA SER A 581 8.88 -7.45 -16.28
C SER A 581 9.00 -8.54 -15.22
N TRP A 582 10.19 -9.12 -15.11
CA TRP A 582 10.50 -10.08 -14.04
C TRP A 582 10.48 -9.46 -12.64
N PHE A 583 10.61 -8.12 -12.52
CA PHE A 583 10.43 -7.41 -11.25
C PHE A 583 8.99 -7.56 -10.73
N GLY A 584 8.00 -7.52 -11.63
CA GLY A 584 6.60 -7.76 -11.31
C GLY A 584 6.23 -9.26 -11.28
N GLY A 585 6.97 -10.12 -11.97
CA GLY A 585 6.69 -11.56 -12.02
C GLY A 585 6.27 -12.09 -13.40
N GLY A 586 6.30 -11.25 -14.44
CA GLY A 586 6.00 -11.65 -15.83
C GLY A 586 4.51 -11.66 -16.18
N LYS A 587 4.13 -12.38 -17.26
CA LYS A 587 2.73 -12.51 -17.74
C LYS A 587 1.82 -13.33 -16.80
N ASP A 588 2.36 -13.95 -15.75
CA ASP A 588 1.66 -14.94 -14.92
C ASP A 588 1.23 -14.42 -13.53
N GLU A 589 1.10 -13.09 -13.35
CA GLU A 589 0.65 -12.42 -12.12
C GLU A 589 1.51 -12.72 -10.85
N HIS A 590 1.48 -11.79 -9.91
CA HIS A 590 2.68 -11.18 -9.34
C HIS A 590 3.36 -11.89 -8.12
N ALA A 591 4.46 -11.26 -7.65
CA ALA A 591 5.06 -11.36 -6.31
C ALA A 591 4.02 -11.50 -5.19
N ALA A 592 4.34 -12.21 -4.11
CA ALA A 592 3.37 -12.59 -3.07
C ALA A 592 2.63 -11.40 -2.41
N GLU A 593 3.18 -10.19 -2.46
CA GLU A 593 2.55 -8.96 -1.93
C GLU A 593 1.94 -8.04 -2.99
N PHE A 594 2.07 -8.35 -4.29
CA PHE A 594 1.35 -7.58 -5.27
C PHE A 594 -0.07 -8.12 -5.35
N ASP A 595 -0.86 -7.56 -4.48
CA ASP A 595 -2.29 -7.44 -4.65
C ASP A 595 -2.55 -5.97 -4.90
N GLU A 596 -3.47 -5.68 -5.82
CA GLU A 596 -3.96 -4.31 -5.97
C GLU A 596 -4.49 -3.78 -4.60
N VAL A 597 -4.80 -4.67 -3.63
CA VAL A 597 -5.30 -4.34 -2.27
C VAL A 597 -4.17 -3.73 -1.48
N LEU A 598 -2.98 -4.29 -1.59
CA LEU A 598 -1.81 -3.77 -0.90
C LEU A 598 -1.29 -2.48 -1.54
N MET A 599 -1.40 -2.33 -2.86
CA MET A 599 -1.12 -1.07 -3.55
C MET A 599 -1.90 0.11 -2.96
N TYR A 600 -3.11 -0.17 -2.46
CA TYR A 600 -4.09 0.78 -1.97
C TYR A 600 -4.37 0.70 -0.47
N TRP A 601 -3.64 -0.17 0.24
CA TRP A 601 -3.78 -0.46 1.66
C TRP A 601 -3.93 0.74 2.60
N PRO A 602 -3.20 1.86 2.43
CA PRO A 602 -3.34 2.97 3.36
C PRO A 602 -4.53 3.89 3.03
N ASP A 603 -5.21 3.67 1.90
CA ASP A 603 -6.42 4.37 1.54
C ASP A 603 -7.62 3.40 1.56
N PRO A 604 -8.41 3.38 2.65
CA PRO A 604 -9.61 2.54 2.72
C PRO A 604 -10.61 2.82 1.60
N ASN A 605 -10.46 3.91 0.84
CA ASN A 605 -11.28 4.21 -0.34
C ASN A 605 -10.75 3.59 -1.66
N LEU A 606 -9.50 3.11 -1.71
CA LEU A 606 -8.91 2.51 -2.90
C LEU A 606 -8.94 0.96 -2.87
N ALA A 607 -9.02 0.34 -1.69
CA ALA A 607 -9.32 -1.10 -1.55
C ALA A 607 -10.70 -1.48 -2.15
N GLN A 608 -11.64 -0.53 -2.26
CA GLN A 608 -12.93 -0.71 -2.95
C GLN A 608 -12.81 -0.74 -4.48
N CYS A 609 -11.70 -0.28 -5.07
CA CYS A 609 -11.54 -0.25 -6.53
C CYS A 609 -11.23 -1.63 -7.13
N GLN A 610 -10.92 -2.63 -6.32
CA GLN A 610 -10.50 -3.95 -6.78
C GLN A 610 -11.61 -4.97 -6.98
N GLU A 611 -12.74 -4.82 -6.29
CA GLU A 611 -13.91 -5.65 -6.62
C GLU A 611 -14.41 -5.37 -8.05
N TRP A 612 -14.03 -4.24 -8.67
CA TRP A 612 -14.31 -3.95 -10.08
C TRP A 612 -13.41 -4.71 -11.07
N ALA A 613 -12.25 -5.21 -10.65
CA ALA A 613 -11.33 -5.94 -11.53
C ALA A 613 -11.65 -7.44 -11.63
N GLY A 614 -12.40 -8.00 -10.66
CA GLY A 614 -12.59 -9.45 -10.49
C GLY A 614 -13.78 -10.11 -11.19
N THR A 615 -14.50 -9.45 -12.10
CA THR A 615 -15.61 -10.10 -12.84
C THR A 615 -15.16 -10.58 -14.22
N SER A 616 -14.84 -11.86 -14.31
CA SER A 616 -14.65 -12.59 -15.58
C SER A 616 -15.97 -12.61 -16.37
N SER A 617 -15.94 -12.07 -17.59
CA SER A 617 -17.00 -12.25 -18.60
C SER A 617 -16.97 -13.69 -19.13
N PRO A 618 -18.13 -14.32 -19.47
CA PRO A 618 -18.20 -15.67 -20.05
C PRO A 618 -17.60 -15.80 -21.45
N ASP A 619 -17.18 -14.71 -22.09
CA ASP A 619 -16.86 -14.71 -23.52
C ASP A 619 -15.36 -14.50 -23.73
N GLY A 620 -14.65 -15.61 -23.98
CA GLY A 620 -13.20 -15.68 -24.16
C GLY A 620 -12.69 -15.04 -25.45
N ASN A 621 -12.65 -13.70 -25.51
CA ASN A 621 -11.88 -12.95 -26.49
C ASN A 621 -10.90 -11.97 -25.80
N GLN A 622 -9.63 -12.08 -26.17
CA GLN A 622 -8.52 -11.27 -25.71
C GLN A 622 -8.60 -9.82 -26.25
N GLU A 623 -9.08 -8.89 -25.42
CA GLU A 623 -8.72 -7.47 -25.50
C GLU A 623 -8.50 -6.93 -24.07
N PHE A 624 -7.31 -7.22 -23.52
CA PHE A 624 -6.96 -6.90 -22.13
C PHE A 624 -6.36 -5.49 -21.94
N SER A 625 -6.38 -4.62 -22.95
CA SER A 625 -5.73 -3.31 -22.90
C SER A 625 -6.66 -2.10 -22.70
N LEU A 626 -7.99 -2.27 -22.61
CA LEU A 626 -8.93 -1.12 -22.53
C LEU A 626 -9.74 -1.02 -21.23
N ARG A 627 -9.85 -2.08 -20.43
CA ARG A 627 -10.62 -2.07 -19.16
C ARG A 627 -9.90 -1.40 -17.98
N PHE A 628 -8.57 -1.38 -17.98
CA PHE A 628 -7.78 -0.66 -16.97
C PHE A 628 -7.90 0.87 -17.08
N PHE A 629 -8.11 1.38 -18.29
CA PHE A 629 -8.18 2.82 -18.55
C PHE A 629 -9.44 3.50 -18.00
N GLN A 630 -10.50 2.75 -17.72
CA GLN A 630 -11.71 3.31 -17.11
C GLN A 630 -11.68 3.28 -15.57
N VAL A 631 -10.93 2.36 -14.94
CA VAL A 631 -10.81 2.27 -13.48
C VAL A 631 -9.79 3.28 -12.95
N ALA A 632 -8.63 3.43 -13.60
CA ALA A 632 -7.63 4.44 -13.22
C ALA A 632 -8.11 5.88 -13.44
N ALA A 633 -8.94 6.13 -14.47
CA ALA A 633 -9.58 7.43 -14.71
C ALA A 633 -10.80 7.68 -13.79
N ALA A 634 -11.34 6.65 -13.14
CA ALA A 634 -12.47 6.75 -12.21
C ALA A 634 -12.06 6.75 -10.72
N CYS A 635 -10.77 6.57 -10.41
CA CYS A 635 -10.20 6.75 -9.07
C CYS A 635 -10.01 8.25 -8.76
N PRO A 636 -10.81 8.84 -7.85
CA PRO A 636 -10.81 10.28 -7.61
C PRO A 636 -9.60 10.78 -6.79
N TYR A 637 -8.79 9.87 -6.22
CA TYR A 637 -7.64 10.22 -5.37
C TYR A 637 -6.31 10.37 -6.12
N ILE A 638 -6.26 10.04 -7.42
CA ILE A 638 -5.08 10.30 -8.28
C ILE A 638 -5.16 11.72 -8.89
N ASN A 639 -6.30 12.41 -8.79
CA ASN A 639 -6.57 13.63 -9.56
C ASN A 639 -6.12 14.97 -8.92
N ASP A 640 -5.39 14.98 -7.80
CA ASP A 640 -4.87 16.25 -7.25
C ASP A 640 -3.50 16.67 -7.83
N ALA A 641 -2.94 15.89 -8.78
CA ALA A 641 -1.82 16.30 -9.62
C ALA A 641 -2.33 16.84 -10.98
N ARG A 642 -2.75 18.10 -11.04
CA ARG A 642 -3.17 18.71 -12.32
C ARG A 642 -1.99 19.21 -13.15
N GLY A 643 -1.84 18.64 -14.34
CA GLY A 643 -1.04 19.22 -15.41
C GLY A 643 -1.01 18.45 -16.73
N MET A 644 -2.15 18.07 -17.33
CA MET A 644 -2.14 17.64 -18.74
C MET A 644 -3.25 18.25 -19.59
N ILE A 645 -2.77 18.86 -20.66
CA ILE A 645 -3.47 19.43 -21.81
C ILE A 645 -4.12 18.27 -22.58
N LEU A 646 -5.44 18.30 -22.73
CA LEU A 646 -6.16 17.46 -23.68
C LEU A 646 -5.81 17.91 -25.11
N ILE A 647 -4.92 17.18 -25.78
CA ILE A 647 -4.86 17.19 -27.25
C ILE A 647 -6.05 16.36 -27.72
N ARG A 648 -7.13 17.04 -28.14
CA ARG A 648 -8.16 16.41 -28.98
C ARG A 648 -7.62 16.32 -30.40
N SER A 649 -7.61 15.11 -30.94
CA SER A 649 -7.57 14.88 -32.37
C SER A 649 -8.91 15.34 -32.98
N GLU A 650 -8.92 16.48 -33.65
CA GLU A 650 -9.99 16.84 -34.59
C GLU A 650 -9.44 16.67 -36.01
N THR A 651 -9.68 15.50 -36.58
CA THR A 651 -9.78 15.34 -38.03
C THR A 651 -11.22 15.65 -38.43
N ASN A 652 -11.47 16.83 -38.98
CA ASN A 652 -12.24 17.00 -40.21
C ASN A 652 -12.21 18.44 -40.71
N GLN A 653 -11.89 18.57 -42.00
CA GLN A 653 -11.84 19.78 -42.80
C GLN A 653 -13.21 20.47 -42.90
N HIS A 654 -13.24 21.81 -42.85
CA HIS A 654 -13.76 22.61 -43.96
C HIS A 654 -13.33 24.08 -43.82
N GLU A 655 -12.98 24.65 -44.98
CA GLU A 655 -12.59 26.04 -45.24
C GLU A 655 -13.65 27.04 -44.77
N LEU A 656 -13.20 28.25 -44.40
CA LEU A 656 -13.78 29.52 -44.87
C LEU A 656 -12.82 30.67 -44.51
N GLU A 657 -12.30 31.31 -45.56
CA GLU A 657 -11.64 32.61 -45.53
C GLU A 657 -12.55 33.69 -44.90
N ILE A 658 -11.95 34.71 -44.26
CA ILE A 658 -12.35 36.14 -44.34
C ILE A 658 -11.23 37.00 -43.70
N GLU A 659 -10.50 37.68 -44.59
CA GLU A 659 -10.06 39.08 -44.60
C GLU A 659 -9.43 39.83 -43.39
N ARG A 660 -8.34 40.53 -43.76
CA ARG A 660 -7.99 41.95 -43.53
C ARG A 660 -6.98 42.36 -42.45
N SER A 661 -5.77 42.62 -42.94
CA SER A 661 -5.02 43.89 -42.95
C SER A 661 -5.23 44.89 -41.81
N THR A 662 -4.13 45.34 -41.18
CA THR A 662 -3.61 46.71 -41.37
C THR A 662 -2.27 46.93 -40.65
N THR A 663 -1.44 47.72 -41.32
CA THR A 663 -0.10 48.25 -41.04
C THR A 663 -0.04 49.39 -40.02
N ALA A 664 1.08 49.52 -39.28
CA ALA A 664 1.89 50.74 -39.00
C ALA A 664 2.72 50.56 -37.70
N LYS A 665 4.06 50.42 -37.73
CA LYS A 665 5.16 51.43 -37.74
C LYS A 665 5.40 52.24 -36.44
N SER A 666 6.62 52.02 -35.88
CA SER A 666 7.57 52.97 -35.23
C SER A 666 7.15 53.65 -33.90
N THR A 667 7.98 53.96 -32.89
CA THR A 667 9.45 54.12 -32.76
C THR A 667 9.83 54.27 -31.26
N ASN A 668 11.11 54.01 -30.95
CA ASN A 668 11.93 54.27 -29.75
C ASN A 668 11.55 55.45 -28.81
N MET A 669 11.81 55.30 -27.50
CA MET A 669 12.86 56.05 -26.77
C MET A 669 13.12 55.54 -25.33
N LYS A 670 14.39 55.59 -24.92
CA LYS A 670 14.96 55.20 -23.61
C LYS A 670 15.23 56.42 -22.71
N SER A 671 15.49 56.11 -21.42
CA SER A 671 16.42 56.75 -20.46
C SER A 671 15.75 57.55 -19.32
N THR A 672 15.89 57.08 -18.06
CA THR A 672 16.80 57.53 -16.97
C THR A 672 16.24 58.75 -16.20
N SER A 673 16.29 58.94 -14.88
CA SER A 673 16.97 58.31 -13.72
C SER A 673 16.70 59.16 -12.45
N LEU A 674 17.18 58.71 -11.26
CA LEU A 674 17.50 59.49 -10.03
C LEU A 674 16.29 59.82 -9.11
N LEU A 675 16.33 59.85 -7.77
CA LEU A 675 17.35 59.65 -6.72
C LEU A 675 16.64 59.63 -5.33
N ASN A 676 17.25 58.96 -4.34
CA ASN A 676 17.45 59.36 -2.91
C ASN A 676 16.27 59.82 -2.00
N SER A 677 16.23 59.64 -0.67
CA SER A 677 17.10 59.04 0.36
C SER A 677 16.39 59.10 1.73
N LEU A 678 16.65 58.11 2.59
CA LEU A 678 16.83 58.11 4.07
C LEU A 678 15.87 58.87 5.03
N VAL A 679 15.43 58.19 6.11
CA VAL A 679 15.78 58.46 7.53
C VAL A 679 15.23 57.35 8.46
N LEU A 680 16.06 56.94 9.44
CA LEU A 680 15.83 55.98 10.52
C LEU A 680 14.88 56.50 11.63
N ILE A 681 14.19 55.61 12.35
CA ILE A 681 14.38 55.29 13.80
C ILE A 681 13.28 54.30 14.29
N ALA A 682 13.65 53.54 15.30
CA ALA A 682 13.14 52.25 15.76
C ALA A 682 11.82 52.21 16.55
N ALA A 683 11.31 50.97 16.64
CA ALA A 683 10.72 50.28 17.79
C ALA A 683 9.21 49.93 17.77
N SER A 684 8.98 48.65 18.11
CA SER A 684 7.78 47.96 18.62
C SER A 684 6.57 47.70 17.71
N LEU A 685 6.47 46.41 17.34
CA LEU A 685 5.33 45.48 17.45
C LEU A 685 3.92 45.88 16.94
N SER A 686 3.38 44.94 16.16
CA SER A 686 1.98 44.67 15.77
C SER A 686 1.32 45.55 14.70
N GLU A 687 0.63 44.85 13.78
CA GLU A 687 -0.27 45.30 12.71
C GLU A 687 0.34 45.61 11.33
N ILE A 688 0.46 44.55 10.51
CA ILE A 688 0.53 44.68 9.04
C ILE A 688 -0.90 44.97 8.56
N THR A 689 -1.15 46.25 8.27
CA THR A 689 -2.27 46.69 7.43
C THR A 689 -1.91 46.44 5.96
N LEU A 690 -2.80 45.73 5.25
CA LEU A 690 -2.74 45.56 3.80
C LEU A 690 -2.86 46.92 3.11
N VAL A 691 -1.86 47.28 2.29
CA VAL A 691 -2.02 48.28 1.22
C VAL A 691 -1.79 47.59 -0.11
N ASN A 692 -2.84 47.64 -0.92
CA ASN A 692 -2.97 47.17 -2.28
C ASN A 692 -1.85 47.68 -3.20
N ALA A 693 -1.15 46.75 -3.86
CA ALA A 693 -0.42 47.02 -5.10
C ALA A 693 -1.18 46.38 -6.27
N SER A 694 -1.76 47.25 -7.10
CA SER A 694 -2.42 46.91 -8.35
C SER A 694 -1.44 46.37 -9.39
N ILE A 695 -1.56 45.08 -9.72
CA ILE A 695 -0.85 44.40 -10.81
C ILE A 695 -1.81 44.24 -12.02
N PRO A 696 -1.35 44.40 -13.27
CA PRO A 696 -2.23 44.53 -14.45
C PRO A 696 -3.02 43.26 -14.76
N ARG A 697 -4.29 43.46 -15.14
CA ARG A 697 -5.20 42.42 -15.67
C ARG A 697 -4.63 41.84 -16.96
N GLY A 698 -4.51 40.52 -17.04
CA GLY A 698 -4.14 39.87 -18.28
C GLY A 698 -3.87 38.37 -18.28
N LEU A 699 -4.36 37.58 -17.33
CA LEU A 699 -4.47 36.12 -17.49
C LEU A 699 -5.73 35.63 -16.77
N ASN A 700 -6.72 35.17 -17.53
CA ASN A 700 -7.88 34.46 -16.99
C ASN A 700 -7.41 33.09 -16.45
N LEU A 701 -6.96 33.09 -15.20
CA LEU A 701 -6.93 31.90 -14.37
C LEU A 701 -8.39 31.45 -14.18
N PHE A 702 -8.72 30.23 -14.62
CA PHE A 702 -9.99 29.59 -14.27
C PHE A 702 -10.09 29.53 -12.74
N LYS A 703 -10.87 30.44 -12.13
CA LYS A 703 -11.23 30.36 -10.71
C LYS A 703 -11.88 29.00 -10.46
N ARG A 704 -11.33 28.20 -9.53
CA ARG A 704 -12.06 27.05 -8.96
C ARG A 704 -13.37 27.63 -8.38
N LYS A 705 -14.52 27.02 -8.70
CA LYS A 705 -15.82 27.42 -8.13
C LYS A 705 -15.79 27.06 -6.65
N ASP A 706 -15.92 28.05 -5.76
CA ASP A 706 -15.96 27.80 -4.31
C ASP A 706 -17.10 26.81 -3.98
N VAL A 707 -16.85 25.91 -3.02
CA VAL A 707 -17.88 24.96 -2.53
C VAL A 707 -19.07 25.76 -2.00
N TRP A 708 -20.28 25.41 -2.44
CA TRP A 708 -21.49 26.09 -2.02
C TRP A 708 -21.75 25.88 -0.52
N LYS A 709 -21.98 26.99 0.19
CA LYS A 709 -22.35 26.99 1.62
C LYS A 709 -23.71 27.67 1.74
N PRO A 710 -24.80 26.90 1.91
CA PRO A 710 -26.13 27.48 2.02
C PRO A 710 -26.30 28.20 3.37
N GLU A 711 -27.05 29.30 3.39
CA GLU A 711 -27.26 30.11 4.60
C GLU A 711 -28.60 29.79 5.27
N VAL A 712 -28.66 29.88 6.60
CA VAL A 712 -29.91 29.75 7.38
C VAL A 712 -30.96 30.74 6.88
N GLY A 713 -32.20 30.28 6.72
CA GLY A 713 -33.32 31.10 6.24
C GLY A 713 -33.36 31.32 4.72
N THR A 714 -32.48 30.67 3.94
CA THR A 714 -32.49 30.77 2.48
C THR A 714 -33.83 30.26 1.90
N PRO A 715 -34.57 31.07 1.10
CA PRO A 715 -35.78 30.60 0.44
C PRO A 715 -35.47 29.53 -0.61
N TRP A 716 -36.36 28.56 -0.78
CA TRP A 716 -36.11 27.41 -1.62
C TRP A 716 -37.37 26.90 -2.33
N GLN A 717 -37.19 26.01 -3.29
CA GLN A 717 -38.25 25.31 -3.98
C GLN A 717 -37.83 23.86 -4.21
N ILE A 718 -38.80 22.95 -4.14
CA ILE A 718 -38.61 21.53 -4.46
C ILE A 718 -39.65 21.09 -5.51
N ILE A 719 -39.19 20.44 -6.58
CA ILE A 719 -40.03 19.91 -7.66
C ILE A 719 -39.49 18.55 -8.08
N LEU A 720 -40.21 17.49 -7.71
CA LEU A 720 -39.81 16.10 -8.00
C LEU A 720 -40.71 15.40 -9.02
N SER A 721 -41.99 15.78 -9.12
CA SER A 721 -42.94 15.10 -10.03
C SER A 721 -43.02 15.67 -11.44
N GLU A 722 -42.35 16.79 -11.74
CA GLU A 722 -42.32 17.36 -13.10
C GLU A 722 -40.95 17.94 -13.46
N VAL A 723 -40.63 17.92 -14.76
CA VAL A 723 -39.41 18.54 -15.29
C VAL A 723 -39.55 20.06 -15.32
N VAL A 724 -38.56 20.77 -14.80
CA VAL A 724 -38.56 22.24 -14.84
C VAL A 724 -38.37 22.73 -16.28
N THR A 725 -39.32 23.55 -16.74
CA THR A 725 -39.29 24.21 -18.04
C THR A 725 -38.89 25.68 -17.88
N LEU A 726 -37.90 26.11 -18.66
CA LEU A 726 -37.44 27.50 -18.60
C LEU A 726 -38.45 28.42 -19.30
N PRO A 727 -38.90 29.50 -18.64
CA PRO A 727 -39.82 30.47 -19.24
C PRO A 727 -39.14 31.27 -20.35
N LYS A 728 -39.94 31.98 -21.16
CA LYS A 728 -39.42 32.97 -22.12
C LYS A 728 -38.57 34.01 -21.37
N GLY A 729 -37.31 34.16 -21.79
CA GLY A 729 -36.31 35.00 -21.12
C GLY A 729 -35.30 34.26 -20.24
N GLY A 730 -35.41 32.93 -20.10
CA GLY A 730 -34.41 32.10 -19.42
C GLY A 730 -34.68 31.87 -17.94
N ALA A 731 -33.72 31.26 -17.25
CA ALA A 731 -33.90 30.80 -15.86
C ALA A 731 -34.05 31.93 -14.82
N GLY A 732 -33.61 33.16 -15.14
CA GLY A 732 -33.82 34.32 -14.29
C GLY A 732 -35.29 34.75 -14.16
N ASN A 733 -36.18 34.24 -15.02
CA ASN A 733 -37.62 34.51 -14.96
C ASN A 733 -38.43 33.36 -14.33
N LEU A 734 -37.75 32.39 -13.70
CA LEU A 734 -38.45 31.31 -12.98
C LEU A 734 -39.33 31.89 -11.88
N SER A 735 -40.53 31.33 -11.74
CA SER A 735 -41.48 31.69 -10.69
C SER A 735 -41.79 30.46 -9.87
N PRO A 736 -41.59 30.49 -8.54
CA PRO A 736 -41.11 31.62 -7.73
C PRO A 736 -39.62 31.94 -7.93
N ASP A 737 -39.23 33.19 -7.71
CA ASP A 737 -37.82 33.62 -7.81
C ASP A 737 -37.06 33.33 -6.51
N VAL A 738 -36.61 32.08 -6.34
CA VAL A 738 -35.85 31.63 -5.16
C VAL A 738 -34.43 31.20 -5.53
N PRO A 739 -33.44 31.33 -4.64
CA PRO A 739 -32.04 30.98 -4.93
C PRO A 739 -31.77 29.48 -4.94
N VAL A 740 -32.53 28.66 -4.22
CA VAL A 740 -32.27 27.21 -4.07
C VAL A 740 -33.40 26.38 -4.68
N TRP A 741 -33.03 25.39 -5.49
CA TRP A 741 -33.96 24.50 -6.19
C TRP A 741 -33.55 23.05 -6.01
N ASP A 742 -34.42 22.25 -5.43
CA ASP A 742 -34.26 20.80 -5.29
C ASP A 742 -35.09 20.05 -6.34
N LEU A 743 -34.41 19.32 -7.21
CA LEU A 743 -34.95 18.77 -8.45
C LEU A 743 -34.61 17.30 -8.61
N ASP A 744 -35.53 16.51 -9.17
CA ASP A 744 -35.27 15.10 -9.47
C ASP A 744 -34.06 14.95 -10.42
N LEU A 745 -33.09 14.16 -9.96
CA LEU A 745 -31.82 13.91 -10.62
C LEU A 745 -32.00 13.28 -12.00
N PHE A 746 -32.98 12.42 -12.21
CA PHE A 746 -33.10 11.62 -13.44
C PHE A 746 -33.84 12.39 -14.52
N GLU A 747 -34.90 13.10 -14.16
CA GLU A 747 -35.81 13.76 -15.09
C GLU A 747 -35.25 15.08 -15.65
N ASN A 748 -34.50 15.84 -14.84
CA ASN A 748 -34.03 17.18 -15.24
C ASN A 748 -32.73 17.12 -16.08
N LYS A 749 -32.67 17.87 -17.19
CA LYS A 749 -31.52 17.87 -18.10
C LYS A 749 -30.40 18.81 -17.62
N LYS A 750 -29.15 18.44 -17.93
CA LYS A 750 -27.95 19.28 -17.71
C LYS A 750 -28.12 20.72 -18.23
N SER A 751 -28.76 20.89 -19.39
CA SER A 751 -29.02 22.20 -19.99
C SER A 751 -29.89 23.11 -19.13
N THR A 752 -30.90 22.55 -18.46
CA THR A 752 -31.78 23.29 -17.55
C THR A 752 -31.00 23.72 -16.30
N ILE A 753 -30.29 22.79 -15.68
CA ILE A 753 -29.47 23.03 -14.47
C ILE A 753 -28.40 24.09 -14.76
N SER A 754 -27.69 23.96 -15.88
CA SER A 754 -26.68 24.93 -16.31
C SER A 754 -27.27 26.33 -16.56
N ALA A 755 -28.50 26.43 -17.07
CA ALA A 755 -29.17 27.72 -17.26
C ALA A 755 -29.55 28.36 -15.92
N MET A 756 -30.05 27.56 -14.97
CA MET A 756 -30.39 28.01 -13.61
C MET A 756 -29.16 28.53 -12.88
N GLN A 757 -28.04 27.80 -12.91
CA GLN A 757 -26.79 28.23 -12.30
C GLN A 757 -26.23 29.51 -12.90
N LYS A 758 -26.32 29.68 -14.23
CA LYS A 758 -25.93 30.94 -14.90
C LYS A 758 -26.80 32.13 -14.49
N SER A 759 -28.01 31.88 -14.00
CA SER A 759 -28.90 32.90 -13.44
C SER A 759 -28.78 33.05 -11.92
N GLY A 760 -27.70 32.52 -11.31
CA GLY A 760 -27.42 32.68 -9.88
C GLY A 760 -28.24 31.75 -8.97
N LYS A 761 -28.78 30.65 -9.50
CA LYS A 761 -29.51 29.65 -8.72
C LYS A 761 -28.61 28.48 -8.34
N HIS A 762 -28.77 27.95 -7.13
CA HIS A 762 -28.17 26.71 -6.69
C HIS A 762 -29.13 25.55 -6.88
N VAL A 763 -28.65 24.45 -7.46
CA VAL A 763 -29.46 23.27 -7.73
C VAL A 763 -29.02 22.10 -6.86
N ILE A 764 -29.95 21.60 -6.04
CA ILE A 764 -29.84 20.34 -5.29
C ILE A 764 -30.46 19.24 -6.17
N CYS A 765 -29.79 18.10 -6.29
CA CYS A 765 -30.26 16.98 -7.08
C CYS A 765 -30.72 15.83 -6.19
N TYR A 766 -32.03 15.59 -6.24
CA TYR A 766 -32.74 14.58 -5.48
C TYR A 766 -32.62 13.19 -6.10
N PHE A 767 -32.41 12.18 -5.26
CA PHE A 767 -32.63 10.77 -5.59
C PHE A 767 -32.87 9.97 -4.31
N SER A 768 -33.60 8.86 -4.38
CA SER A 768 -33.67 7.94 -3.24
C SER A 768 -32.34 7.22 -3.03
N ALA A 769 -31.79 7.29 -1.82
CA ALA A 769 -30.55 6.61 -1.46
C ALA A 769 -30.79 5.42 -0.54
N GLY A 770 -31.84 5.45 0.28
CA GLY A 770 -32.23 4.35 1.16
C GLY A 770 -33.30 3.41 0.60
N SER A 771 -33.82 3.66 -0.60
CA SER A 771 -34.75 2.75 -1.29
C SER A 771 -34.38 2.45 -2.75
N TRP A 772 -34.91 1.33 -3.21
CA TRP A 772 -34.96 0.87 -4.59
C TRP A 772 -36.31 1.24 -5.18
N GLU A 773 -36.32 1.71 -6.43
CA GLU A 773 -37.53 2.18 -7.13
C GLU A 773 -37.72 1.38 -8.43
N ASN A 774 -38.85 0.69 -8.60
CA ASN A 774 -39.06 -0.26 -9.70
C ASN A 774 -39.15 0.37 -11.11
N TRP A 775 -39.21 1.70 -11.21
CA TRP A 775 -39.30 2.45 -12.46
C TRP A 775 -37.97 3.09 -12.86
N ARG A 776 -36.97 3.12 -11.98
CA ARG A 776 -35.66 3.71 -12.31
C ARG A 776 -34.88 2.79 -13.24
N LYS A 777 -34.10 3.40 -14.14
CA LYS A 777 -33.32 2.65 -15.15
C LYS A 777 -32.24 1.76 -14.53
N ASP A 778 -31.78 2.10 -13.33
CA ASP A 778 -30.77 1.34 -12.59
C ASP A 778 -31.37 0.29 -11.64
N LYS A 779 -32.70 0.07 -11.66
CA LYS A 779 -33.38 -0.90 -10.79
C LYS A 779 -32.76 -2.30 -10.85
N ASP A 780 -32.34 -2.75 -12.04
CA ASP A 780 -31.80 -4.09 -12.27
C ASP A 780 -30.32 -4.20 -11.83
N SER A 781 -29.73 -3.10 -11.36
CA SER A 781 -28.38 -3.08 -10.79
C SER A 781 -28.35 -3.43 -9.30
N PHE A 782 -29.49 -3.36 -8.60
CA PHE A 782 -29.56 -3.69 -7.18
C PHE A 782 -29.63 -5.21 -6.99
N PRO A 783 -28.75 -5.81 -6.17
CA PRO A 783 -28.84 -7.24 -5.87
C PRO A 783 -30.13 -7.55 -5.10
N GLU A 784 -30.83 -8.61 -5.50
CA GLU A 784 -32.09 -9.02 -4.84
C GLU A 784 -31.90 -9.26 -3.33
N LYS A 785 -30.74 -9.77 -2.92
CA LYS A 785 -30.39 -9.99 -1.50
C LYS A 785 -30.30 -8.71 -0.66
N ASP A 786 -30.12 -7.57 -1.32
CA ASP A 786 -29.98 -6.26 -0.66
C ASP A 786 -31.32 -5.50 -0.66
N LEU A 787 -32.40 -6.10 -1.16
CA LEU A 787 -33.73 -5.52 -1.15
C LEU A 787 -34.53 -6.02 0.06
N GLY A 788 -34.95 -5.08 0.89
CA GLY A 788 -35.75 -5.31 2.09
C GLY A 788 -37.25 -5.33 1.81
N ASN A 789 -38.00 -5.00 2.85
CA ASN A 789 -39.45 -4.82 2.79
C ASN A 789 -39.84 -3.62 1.92
N THR A 790 -41.08 -3.65 1.45
CA THR A 790 -41.69 -2.54 0.72
C THR A 790 -41.87 -1.32 1.63
N LEU A 791 -41.62 -0.12 1.11
CA LEU A 791 -41.83 1.14 1.85
C LEU A 791 -43.33 1.35 2.11
N SER A 792 -43.70 1.68 3.34
CA SER A 792 -45.09 1.91 3.70
C SER A 792 -45.68 3.07 2.88
N GLY A 793 -46.77 2.81 2.14
CA GLY A 793 -47.40 3.79 1.25
C GLY A 793 -46.83 3.84 -0.17
N TRP A 794 -45.71 3.17 -0.44
CA TRP A 794 -45.02 3.16 -1.74
C TRP A 794 -44.77 1.72 -2.21
N PRO A 795 -45.79 1.04 -2.79
CA PRO A 795 -45.74 -0.38 -3.12
C PRO A 795 -44.67 -0.75 -4.15
N ASP A 796 -44.24 0.25 -4.93
CA ASP A 796 -43.26 0.13 -6.01
C ASP A 796 -41.82 0.43 -5.54
N GLU A 797 -41.63 0.66 -4.23
CA GLU A 797 -40.32 0.88 -3.60
C GLU A 797 -40.00 -0.16 -2.51
N ARG A 798 -38.72 -0.49 -2.36
CA ARG A 798 -38.21 -1.39 -1.31
C ARG A 798 -37.01 -0.79 -0.60
N TRP A 799 -36.88 -1.00 0.70
CA TRP A 799 -35.70 -0.57 1.44
C TRP A 799 -34.45 -1.26 0.88
N VAL A 800 -33.30 -0.59 0.91
CA VAL A 800 -32.05 -1.19 0.46
C VAL A 800 -31.05 -1.35 1.59
N ASN A 801 -30.21 -2.38 1.51
CA ASN A 801 -29.12 -2.58 2.46
C ASN A 801 -28.04 -1.51 2.24
N ILE A 802 -28.10 -0.43 3.00
CA ILE A 802 -27.18 0.72 2.89
C ILE A 802 -25.73 0.41 3.28
N SER A 803 -25.48 -0.75 3.92
CA SER A 803 -24.14 -1.26 4.19
C SER A 803 -23.61 -2.16 3.06
N SER A 804 -24.43 -2.48 2.05
CA SER A 804 -24.00 -3.21 0.86
C SER A 804 -23.09 -2.37 -0.03
N VAL A 805 -21.97 -2.96 -0.42
CA VAL A 805 -21.03 -2.39 -1.41
C VAL A 805 -21.73 -2.14 -2.75
N ALA A 806 -22.64 -3.03 -3.16
CA ALA A 806 -23.36 -2.88 -4.43
C ALA A 806 -24.30 -1.66 -4.40
N VAL A 807 -25.03 -1.47 -3.30
CA VAL A 807 -25.92 -0.31 -3.10
C VAL A 807 -25.11 0.99 -3.07
N ARG A 808 -23.98 1.02 -2.34
CA ARG A 808 -23.06 2.18 -2.29
C ARG A 808 -22.50 2.51 -3.68
N ALA A 809 -22.13 1.52 -4.48
CA ALA A 809 -21.66 1.74 -5.85
C ALA A 809 -22.75 2.32 -6.77
N ILE A 810 -24.01 1.93 -6.59
CA ILE A 810 -25.14 2.52 -7.32
C ILE A 810 -25.32 3.99 -6.92
N MET A 811 -25.22 4.30 -5.62
CA MET A 811 -25.30 5.69 -5.18
C MET A 811 -24.14 6.55 -5.68
N ALA A 812 -22.91 6.03 -5.71
CA ALA A 812 -21.79 6.75 -6.31
C ALA A 812 -22.06 7.12 -7.78
N LYS A 813 -22.71 6.22 -8.54
CA LYS A 813 -23.14 6.52 -9.93
C LYS A 813 -24.21 7.60 -9.97
N ARG A 814 -25.20 7.58 -9.06
CA ARG A 814 -26.22 8.65 -8.95
C ARG A 814 -25.58 10.00 -8.59
N ILE A 815 -24.63 10.03 -7.66
CA ILE A 815 -23.89 11.24 -7.27
C ILE A 815 -23.04 11.76 -8.43
N LYS A 816 -22.33 10.88 -9.14
CA LYS A 816 -21.59 11.27 -10.35
C LYS A 816 -22.55 11.84 -11.42
N GLN A 817 -23.72 11.25 -11.60
CA GLN A 817 -24.73 11.76 -12.53
C GLN A 817 -25.19 13.18 -12.12
N ALA A 818 -25.33 13.46 -10.82
CA ALA A 818 -25.62 14.82 -10.33
C ALA A 818 -24.49 15.79 -10.69
N ALA A 819 -23.24 15.40 -10.46
CA ALA A 819 -22.07 16.18 -10.85
C ALA A 819 -22.00 16.44 -12.37
N ASP A 820 -22.23 15.41 -13.19
CA ASP A 820 -22.21 15.50 -14.64
C ASP A 820 -23.29 16.45 -15.17
N LYS A 821 -24.44 16.51 -14.49
CA LYS A 821 -25.53 17.45 -14.75
C LYS A 821 -25.26 18.86 -14.21
N GLY A 822 -24.27 19.00 -13.33
CA GLY A 822 -23.78 20.26 -12.79
C GLY A 822 -24.43 20.69 -11.48
N CYS A 823 -25.01 19.79 -10.70
CA CYS A 823 -25.66 20.15 -9.44
C CYS A 823 -24.66 20.78 -8.44
N ASP A 824 -25.16 21.61 -7.53
CA ASP A 824 -24.37 22.20 -6.43
C ASP A 824 -24.39 21.30 -5.18
N ALA A 825 -25.43 20.49 -5.03
CA ALA A 825 -25.59 19.56 -3.92
C ALA A 825 -26.44 18.34 -4.30
N ILE A 826 -26.47 17.35 -3.39
CA ILE A 826 -27.34 16.18 -3.47
C ILE A 826 -28.36 16.16 -2.31
N ASP A 827 -29.56 15.66 -2.58
CA ASP A 827 -30.61 15.31 -1.61
C ASP A 827 -30.87 13.79 -1.66
N PRO A 828 -30.12 12.98 -0.88
CA PRO A 828 -30.34 11.54 -0.81
C PRO A 828 -31.50 11.24 0.13
N ASP A 829 -32.58 10.68 -0.41
CA ASP A 829 -33.82 10.40 0.33
C ASP A 829 -33.81 9.03 1.02
N ASN A 830 -34.79 8.82 1.92
CA ASN A 830 -35.04 7.59 2.67
C ASN A 830 -33.88 7.17 3.60
N MET A 831 -33.23 8.15 4.23
CA MET A 831 -32.04 7.93 5.09
C MET A 831 -32.38 7.39 6.49
N ASP A 832 -33.66 7.35 6.85
CA ASP A 832 -34.24 6.93 8.13
C ASP A 832 -34.67 5.45 8.14
N GLY A 833 -34.16 4.64 7.21
CA GLY A 833 -34.52 3.21 7.08
C GLY A 833 -34.33 2.40 8.37
N TYR A 834 -33.38 2.77 9.24
CA TYR A 834 -33.15 2.12 10.54
C TYR A 834 -34.34 2.23 11.50
N ASN A 835 -35.17 3.28 11.38
CA ASN A 835 -36.35 3.51 12.22
C ASN A 835 -37.65 3.02 11.54
N ASN A 836 -37.53 2.23 10.48
CA ASN A 836 -38.64 1.69 9.71
C ASN A 836 -38.61 0.15 9.71
N ASP A 837 -39.76 -0.49 9.41
CA ASP A 837 -39.82 -1.95 9.17
C ASP A 837 -39.18 -2.27 7.80
N ASN A 838 -37.85 -2.29 7.79
CA ASN A 838 -37.05 -2.41 6.57
C ASN A 838 -36.77 -3.86 6.14
N GLY A 839 -36.93 -4.85 7.03
CA GLY A 839 -36.67 -6.26 6.72
C GLY A 839 -35.19 -6.63 6.53
N LEU A 840 -34.26 -5.71 6.80
CA LEU A 840 -32.80 -5.85 6.61
C LEU A 840 -32.01 -5.70 7.92
N GLY A 841 -32.66 -5.25 9.01
CA GLY A 841 -32.01 -5.03 10.30
C GLY A 841 -31.08 -3.82 10.32
N LEU A 842 -31.39 -2.77 9.54
CA LEU A 842 -30.60 -1.54 9.49
C LEU A 842 -30.55 -0.85 10.86
N THR A 843 -29.37 -0.35 11.22
CA THR A 843 -29.10 0.36 12.48
C THR A 843 -28.76 1.84 12.26
N GLU A 844 -28.78 2.64 13.32
CA GLU A 844 -28.30 4.04 13.28
C GLU A 844 -26.84 4.13 12.81
N GLU A 845 -25.98 3.19 13.24
CA GLU A 845 -24.57 3.13 12.83
C GLU A 845 -24.42 2.90 11.32
N ASP A 846 -25.28 2.07 10.73
CA ASP A 846 -25.32 1.87 9.27
C ASP A 846 -25.63 3.18 8.54
N THR A 847 -26.64 3.94 9.01
CA THR A 847 -26.98 5.25 8.45
C THR A 847 -25.86 6.27 8.64
N ILE A 848 -25.23 6.34 9.81
CA ILE A 848 -24.10 7.25 10.05
C ILE A 848 -22.93 6.93 9.12
N SER A 849 -22.61 5.64 8.95
CA SER A 849 -21.59 5.16 8.00
C SER A 849 -21.95 5.52 6.56
N TYR A 850 -23.22 5.39 6.20
CA TYR A 850 -23.72 5.69 4.86
C TYR A 850 -23.71 7.18 4.55
N VAL A 851 -24.09 8.05 5.49
CA VAL A 851 -24.02 9.51 5.33
C VAL A 851 -22.58 9.98 5.15
N LYS A 852 -21.62 9.46 5.92
CA LYS A 852 -20.19 9.76 5.73
C LYS A 852 -19.72 9.39 4.32
N PHE A 853 -20.15 8.24 3.82
CA PHE A 853 -19.86 7.80 2.46
C PHE A 853 -20.47 8.72 1.40
N LEU A 854 -21.77 9.00 1.46
CA LEU A 854 -22.46 9.84 0.47
C LEU A 854 -21.89 11.27 0.46
N SER A 855 -21.58 11.83 1.63
CA SER A 855 -20.97 13.15 1.76
C SER A 855 -19.56 13.19 1.16
N ALA A 856 -18.73 12.21 1.49
CA ALA A 856 -17.38 12.10 0.90
C ALA A 856 -17.44 11.90 -0.62
N GLU A 857 -18.42 11.13 -1.11
CA GLU A 857 -18.62 10.91 -2.54
C GLU A 857 -19.05 12.19 -3.27
N ALA A 858 -19.96 12.98 -2.69
CA ALA A 858 -20.37 14.27 -3.24
C ALA A 858 -19.21 15.28 -3.27
N ALA A 859 -18.38 15.30 -2.21
CA ALA A 859 -17.25 16.20 -2.07
C ALA A 859 -16.21 16.04 -3.19
N LYS A 860 -16.02 14.82 -3.73
CA LYS A 860 -15.15 14.55 -4.89
C LYS A 860 -15.49 15.40 -6.12
N TYR A 861 -16.75 15.82 -6.23
CA TYR A 861 -17.26 16.62 -7.34
C TYR A 861 -17.53 18.08 -6.97
N ASN A 862 -16.99 18.57 -5.85
CA ASN A 862 -17.22 19.92 -5.33
C ASN A 862 -18.72 20.22 -5.08
N MET A 863 -19.48 19.17 -4.74
CA MET A 863 -20.87 19.26 -4.28
C MET A 863 -20.94 19.04 -2.78
N VAL A 864 -21.94 19.64 -2.13
CA VAL A 864 -22.27 19.35 -0.73
C VAL A 864 -23.44 18.38 -0.63
N MET A 865 -23.61 17.75 0.52
CA MET A 865 -24.74 16.84 0.78
C MET A 865 -25.69 17.45 1.81
N GLY A 866 -27.00 17.28 1.59
CA GLY A 866 -28.03 17.47 2.60
C GLY A 866 -28.33 16.17 3.34
N MET A 867 -28.80 16.27 4.59
CA MET A 867 -29.45 15.15 5.28
C MET A 867 -30.96 15.22 5.06
N LYS A 868 -31.58 14.13 4.59
CA LYS A 868 -33.03 14.04 4.48
C LYS A 868 -33.63 13.22 5.63
N ASN A 869 -34.54 13.83 6.38
CA ASN A 869 -35.18 13.21 7.55
C ASN A 869 -34.13 12.64 8.55
N ALA A 870 -34.39 11.51 9.20
CA ALA A 870 -33.46 10.82 10.11
C ALA A 870 -32.91 11.73 11.24
N GLY A 871 -33.83 12.39 11.94
CA GLY A 871 -33.50 13.37 12.97
C GLY A 871 -32.72 12.79 14.16
N GLU A 872 -32.87 11.51 14.47
CA GLU A 872 -32.24 10.87 15.64
C GLU A 872 -30.72 10.75 15.54
N VAL A 873 -30.15 10.76 14.31
CA VAL A 873 -28.70 10.69 14.08
C VAL A 873 -28.06 12.06 13.81
N THR A 874 -28.81 13.15 14.04
CA THR A 874 -28.38 14.52 13.69
C THR A 874 -27.01 14.87 14.26
N ASP A 875 -26.77 14.66 15.56
CA ASP A 875 -25.52 15.07 16.21
C ASP A 875 -24.29 14.36 15.60
N GLN A 876 -24.44 13.11 15.20
CA GLN A 876 -23.38 12.28 14.64
C GLN A 876 -23.08 12.62 13.18
N VAL A 877 -24.10 13.06 12.42
CA VAL A 877 -23.95 13.36 10.98
C VAL A 877 -23.75 14.84 10.68
N LEU A 878 -24.06 15.73 11.63
CA LEU A 878 -23.97 17.18 11.51
C LEU A 878 -22.64 17.67 10.92
N PRO A 879 -21.45 17.13 11.25
CA PRO A 879 -20.19 17.59 10.64
C PRO A 879 -20.06 17.32 9.13
N TYR A 880 -20.82 16.36 8.59
CA TYR A 880 -20.63 15.84 7.23
C TYR A 880 -21.63 16.42 6.21
N VAL A 881 -22.73 17.02 6.65
CA VAL A 881 -23.75 17.59 5.76
C VAL A 881 -23.76 19.12 5.81
N ALA A 882 -24.19 19.79 4.74
CA ALA A 882 -24.21 21.25 4.64
C ALA A 882 -25.58 21.88 4.97
N PHE A 883 -26.64 21.08 4.93
CA PHE A 883 -28.02 21.48 5.23
C PHE A 883 -28.84 20.22 5.59
N CYS A 884 -30.09 20.42 6.01
CA CYS A 884 -31.06 19.34 6.17
C CYS A 884 -32.33 19.66 5.36
N ILE A 885 -32.93 18.63 4.76
CA ILE A 885 -34.29 18.67 4.25
C ILE A 885 -35.14 17.76 5.15
N ASN A 886 -36.21 18.28 5.74
CA ASN A 886 -37.10 17.52 6.60
C ASN A 886 -38.54 17.62 6.11
N GLU A 887 -39.27 16.51 6.23
CA GLU A 887 -40.68 16.44 5.86
C GLU A 887 -41.55 16.22 7.10
N SER A 888 -42.58 17.08 7.24
CA SER A 888 -43.67 16.92 8.20
C SER A 888 -43.27 16.88 9.68
N CYS A 889 -42.14 17.47 10.08
CA CYS A 889 -41.77 17.47 11.51
C CYS A 889 -42.82 18.14 12.40
N ILE A 890 -43.62 19.09 11.89
CA ILE A 890 -44.69 19.76 12.66
C ILE A 890 -45.86 18.80 12.86
N GLN A 891 -46.15 17.95 11.87
CA GLN A 891 -47.18 16.92 11.98
C GLN A 891 -46.78 15.85 13.00
N TYR A 892 -45.50 15.43 13.00
CA TYR A 892 -44.98 14.38 13.86
C TYR A 892 -44.42 14.87 15.19
N SER A 893 -44.38 16.19 15.41
CA SER A 893 -43.86 16.83 16.64
C SER A 893 -42.39 16.49 16.92
N GLU A 894 -41.56 16.47 15.87
CA GLU A 894 -40.14 16.06 15.92
C GLU A 894 -39.17 17.16 15.45
N CYS A 895 -39.65 18.40 15.27
CA CYS A 895 -38.83 19.50 14.73
C CYS A 895 -37.60 19.83 15.58
N ASP A 896 -37.67 19.60 16.90
CA ASP A 896 -36.55 19.84 17.81
C ASP A 896 -35.31 19.00 17.45
N LEU A 897 -35.47 17.84 16.79
CA LEU A 897 -34.34 17.00 16.35
C LEU A 897 -33.47 17.68 15.29
N TYR A 898 -33.99 18.67 14.57
CA TYR A 898 -33.31 19.35 13.47
C TYR A 898 -32.79 20.75 13.85
N ALA A 899 -33.10 21.24 15.06
CA ALA A 899 -32.57 22.50 15.58
C ALA A 899 -31.03 22.59 15.58
N PRO A 900 -30.26 21.51 15.86
CA PRO A 900 -28.79 21.56 15.82
C PRO A 900 -28.19 22.02 14.49
N TYR A 901 -28.88 21.81 13.36
CA TYR A 901 -28.45 22.34 12.07
C TYR A 901 -28.44 23.87 12.06
N ILE A 902 -29.51 24.49 12.56
CA ILE A 902 -29.63 25.96 12.65
C ILE A 902 -28.56 26.54 13.56
N GLU A 903 -28.34 25.91 14.72
CA GLU A 903 -27.29 26.30 15.67
C GLU A 903 -25.88 26.24 15.06
N ALA A 904 -25.64 25.27 14.18
CA ALA A 904 -24.41 25.14 13.41
C ALA A 904 -24.31 26.07 12.18
N GLY A 905 -25.30 26.95 11.97
CA GLY A 905 -25.35 27.86 10.82
C GLY A 905 -25.69 27.17 9.49
N LYS A 906 -26.36 26.01 9.53
CA LYS A 906 -26.78 25.22 8.37
C LYS A 906 -28.30 25.29 8.21
N PRO A 907 -28.84 25.57 7.02
CA PRO A 907 -30.28 25.70 6.84
C PRO A 907 -31.00 24.36 6.99
N VAL A 908 -32.21 24.43 7.53
CA VAL A 908 -33.22 23.37 7.47
C VAL A 908 -34.31 23.79 6.49
N PHE A 909 -34.44 23.03 5.42
CA PHE A 909 -35.43 23.15 4.37
C PHE A 909 -36.62 22.24 4.74
N ASN A 910 -37.67 22.80 5.34
CA ASN A 910 -38.80 22.01 5.86
C ASN A 910 -40.01 22.05 4.91
N ILE A 911 -40.65 20.88 4.74
CA ILE A 911 -41.84 20.70 3.91
C ILE A 911 -43.02 20.22 4.77
N GLU A 912 -44.20 20.83 4.61
CA GLU A 912 -45.44 20.39 5.27
C GLU A 912 -46.56 20.11 4.26
N TYR A 913 -47.34 19.04 4.53
CA TYR A 913 -48.38 18.52 3.63
C TYR A 913 -49.81 18.55 4.24
N PRO A 914 -50.40 19.73 4.50
CA PRO A 914 -51.77 19.79 5.03
C PRO A 914 -52.75 19.18 4.01
N LYS A 915 -53.70 18.36 4.50
CA LYS A 915 -54.70 17.64 3.68
C LYS A 915 -55.47 18.50 2.67
N GLY A 916 -55.55 19.81 2.89
CA GLY A 916 -56.24 20.75 2.01
C GLY A 916 -55.41 21.27 0.82
N ALA A 917 -54.10 21.02 0.74
CA ALA A 917 -53.24 21.54 -0.34
C ALA A 917 -53.77 21.11 -1.73
N PRO A 918 -53.88 22.03 -2.71
CA PRO A 918 -53.36 23.40 -2.73
C PRO A 918 -54.29 24.46 -2.09
N LYS A 919 -55.50 24.09 -1.67
CA LYS A 919 -56.49 24.96 -0.99
C LYS A 919 -56.29 24.94 0.53
N VAL A 920 -55.13 25.40 0.98
CA VAL A 920 -54.75 25.38 2.41
C VAL A 920 -55.62 26.35 3.21
N LYS A 921 -56.20 25.88 4.32
CA LYS A 921 -56.96 26.74 5.23
C LYS A 921 -56.05 27.77 5.88
N ALA A 922 -56.54 28.99 6.08
CA ALA A 922 -55.77 30.05 6.75
C ALA A 922 -55.29 29.65 8.16
N SER A 923 -56.07 28.83 8.89
CA SER A 923 -55.69 28.27 10.19
C SER A 923 -54.50 27.32 10.09
N ASP A 924 -54.47 26.46 9.07
CA ASP A 924 -53.42 25.46 8.89
C ASP A 924 -52.13 26.15 8.45
N LYS A 925 -52.23 27.13 7.53
CA LYS A 925 -51.09 27.99 7.16
C LYS A 925 -50.55 28.71 8.40
N LYS A 926 -51.41 29.33 9.21
CA LYS A 926 -50.99 30.04 10.42
C LYS A 926 -50.30 29.09 11.42
N LYS A 927 -50.79 27.86 11.57
CA LYS A 927 -50.19 26.85 12.46
C LYS A 927 -48.79 26.43 11.97
N ILE A 928 -48.64 26.14 10.68
CA ILE A 928 -47.37 25.71 10.07
C ILE A 928 -46.34 26.85 10.08
N CYS A 929 -46.75 28.06 9.73
CA CYS A 929 -45.85 29.22 9.67
C CYS A 929 -45.55 29.85 11.03
N SER A 930 -46.19 29.39 12.12
CA SER A 930 -45.83 29.76 13.49
C SER A 930 -44.44 29.19 13.87
N THR A 931 -43.80 29.72 14.90
CA THR A 931 -42.65 29.08 15.59
C THR A 931 -43.02 28.57 16.99
N THR A 932 -44.32 28.60 17.31
CA THR A 932 -44.86 28.18 18.61
C THR A 932 -45.95 27.13 18.44
N GLY A 933 -46.31 26.46 19.53
CA GLY A 933 -47.29 25.36 19.50
C GLY A 933 -46.71 24.13 18.81
N ALA A 934 -47.43 23.56 17.84
CA ALA A 934 -46.97 22.39 17.10
C ALA A 934 -45.71 22.66 16.25
N ALA A 935 -45.44 23.93 15.92
CA ALA A 935 -44.28 24.35 15.13
C ALA A 935 -43.11 24.83 16.01
N LYS A 936 -43.14 24.53 17.31
CA LYS A 936 -42.01 24.78 18.21
C LYS A 936 -40.76 24.04 17.69
N GLY A 937 -39.60 24.68 17.79
CA GLY A 937 -38.33 24.14 17.29
C GLY A 937 -38.02 24.49 15.84
N THR A 938 -38.91 25.20 15.14
CA THR A 938 -38.72 25.59 13.72
C THR A 938 -38.13 26.99 13.54
N ASP A 939 -37.57 27.59 14.59
CA ASP A 939 -36.92 28.90 14.51
C ASP A 939 -35.74 28.84 13.52
N GLY A 940 -35.78 29.68 12.48
CA GLY A 940 -34.78 29.71 11.41
C GLY A 940 -34.99 28.70 10.26
N PHE A 941 -36.02 27.84 10.31
CA PHE A 941 -36.31 26.90 9.22
C PHE A 941 -36.91 27.63 8.01
N SER A 942 -36.49 27.24 6.81
CA SER A 942 -37.09 27.67 5.56
C SER A 942 -38.27 26.77 5.22
N LYS A 943 -39.49 27.19 5.57
CA LYS A 943 -40.70 26.35 5.50
C LYS A 943 -41.51 26.56 4.23
N VAL A 944 -41.83 25.46 3.55
CA VAL A 944 -42.73 25.43 2.41
C VAL A 944 -43.90 24.49 2.65
N ILE A 945 -45.08 24.92 2.21
CA ILE A 945 -46.27 24.07 2.19
C ILE A 945 -46.45 23.54 0.77
N LYS A 946 -46.53 22.22 0.64
CA LYS A 946 -46.57 21.50 -0.64
C LYS A 946 -47.75 20.54 -0.70
N LYS A 947 -48.02 20.05 -1.91
CA LYS A 947 -48.81 18.82 -2.11
C LYS A 947 -47.86 17.64 -1.99
N MET A 948 -48.38 16.48 -1.57
CA MET A 948 -47.57 15.26 -1.40
C MET A 948 -46.82 14.85 -2.68
N ASN A 949 -47.34 15.19 -3.86
CA ASN A 949 -46.68 14.87 -5.13
C ASN A 949 -45.53 15.83 -5.50
N LEU A 950 -45.24 16.87 -4.71
CA LEU A 950 -44.10 17.77 -4.93
C LEU A 950 -43.98 18.34 -6.36
N ASP A 951 -45.08 18.83 -6.92
CA ASP A 951 -45.06 19.57 -8.20
C ASP A 951 -44.69 21.06 -8.02
N LYS A 952 -44.78 21.90 -9.05
CA LYS A 952 -44.42 23.34 -8.97
C LYS A 952 -45.23 24.16 -7.98
N TRP A 953 -46.39 23.67 -7.49
CA TRP A 953 -47.18 24.43 -6.55
C TRP A 953 -46.44 24.55 -5.21
N VAL A 954 -46.37 25.75 -4.66
CA VAL A 954 -45.76 26.02 -3.36
C VAL A 954 -46.49 27.16 -2.66
N LEU A 955 -46.59 27.08 -1.34
CA LEU A 955 -47.07 28.15 -0.49
C LEU A 955 -46.03 28.41 0.60
N TYR A 956 -45.45 29.60 0.60
CA TYR A 956 -44.40 29.99 1.54
C TYR A 956 -44.97 30.44 2.89
N CYS A 957 -44.22 30.08 3.94
CA CYS A 957 -44.09 30.86 5.15
C CYS A 957 -42.96 31.89 4.94
#